data_AF-A0A2N9IJT6-F1
#
_entry.id   AF-A0A2N9IJT6-F1
#
_cell.length_a   1.000
_cell.length_b   1.000
_cell.length_c   1.000
_cell.angle_alpha   90.00
_cell.angle_beta   90.00
_cell.angle_gamma   90.00
#
_symmetry.space_group_name_H-M   'P 1'
#
loop_
_entity.id
_entity.type
_entity.pdbx_description
1 polymer ?
#
loop_
_entity_poly.entity_id
_entity_poly.type
_entity_poly.pdbx_seq_one_letter_code
_entity_poly.pdbx_strand_id
1 'polypeptide(L)'
;MRMAINNPTSLLFPPLISLLIITGKFFSTINGQDFTIEETSIEEIQRAFTENRLTSRQLVDYYLDRIETLNPLLRSVVEVNPDAQDQADEADRERGMKGDRSILLGELHGIPVLLKDTIATKDKLNTTAGSYALLGSVVPRDAGVVERLRKAGAVILGKASLTEWYSFRSLGHVPNGWCARTGQGMNPYVPSGNPCGSSSGSAISVAANMVTVSLGCETHGSILCPADHNSVVGAISRTVSDAVYVLDVIAGFDPQDYEATKETAKFIPVGGYKQFLNPNGLKGKRLGVVRNPFLISLNKSSIIQDFERHLKTLRQRGATVVDNLEIADVDVILNQKRSGELTAMLAEFKVSVNDYLKDLISSPVRSLADIIAFNQNNPDLENTKEYGQATFIASEKTSGIGEKERQAIELMENLSRNGFEKLMMENELDALVTPGTGAIPVLAIGGHPGITVPAGYDSDGMPFGICFGGTKGTEPKLIEIAYAFEQVSSGSCHNINFSIKEVTIHDLQLALKQNELTSRQLVELYLKEIRRLNPILKGVIELNPDALCEADKADYERKAKVPGSQTRLHGIPILVKDNIATKDKLNTTAGSFALLGSVVPRDAGVVTKLRKAGAIILGKASLGEWSHFRTARGPLAWSARGGQGKNPYTLGEPCGSSSGSSISVAANMVAVSLGTETDGSIICPASFNSVVGIKPTVGLTSRAGVIPISPRQDTVGPICRTVSDAVHVLNAIAGIDNNDNATFEASGYIPKGGYGQFLKVNGLKGKRLGIVRNPFFNFGNNTFLNQTFEQHFDTLRQRGALLVDHLEIANIGMILDYKLSGEETALLAEFKISLNAYLNELVSSPVRTMADVIAFNNKNPELELINKIDQDHFLSAEATTGIGKAEKAALLNLARLSRDGFEKLMTNNKLDALVTPSYYVSSVLAIGGFPGVSVPAGYDTTGVPFGICFGGLKGSEPKLIEIAYGFEQATKIRRPPLIVS
;
A
#
# COMPACT_ATOMS: atom_id res chain seq x y z
N MET A 1 -4.98 -14.08 -55.91
CA MET A 1 -3.91 -14.39 -56.87
C MET A 1 -3.11 -13.10 -57.08
N ARG A 2 -1.79 -13.20 -56.88
CA ARG A 2 -0.67 -12.24 -57.01
C ARG A 2 -0.90 -11.05 -57.99
N MET A 3 -0.38 -9.85 -57.74
CA MET A 3 1.06 -9.54 -57.91
C MET A 3 1.55 -8.31 -57.12
N ALA A 4 2.82 -8.42 -56.75
CA ALA A 4 3.65 -7.56 -55.92
C ALA A 4 4.41 -6.45 -56.69
N ILE A 5 5.23 -5.68 -55.95
CA ILE A 5 6.55 -5.04 -56.25
C ILE A 5 6.57 -3.61 -55.67
N ASN A 6 7.57 -3.05 -54.96
CA ASN A 6 8.72 -3.52 -54.17
C ASN A 6 9.12 -2.34 -53.24
N ASN A 7 9.62 -2.65 -52.05
CA ASN A 7 10.44 -1.73 -51.23
C ASN A 7 11.84 -1.53 -51.87
N PRO A 8 12.52 -0.39 -51.60
CA PRO A 8 13.56 -0.45 -50.57
C PRO A 8 13.72 0.81 -49.69
N THR A 9 14.08 0.54 -48.42
CA THR A 9 14.90 1.36 -47.50
C THR A 9 14.42 2.75 -47.06
N SER A 10 13.86 2.84 -45.85
CA SER A 10 14.17 3.92 -44.91
C SER A 10 14.42 3.35 -43.52
N LEU A 11 15.54 3.78 -42.94
CA LEU A 11 16.08 3.35 -41.65
C LEU A 11 15.16 3.79 -40.51
N LEU A 12 14.65 2.82 -39.75
CA LEU A 12 14.11 3.03 -38.41
C LEU A 12 15.29 3.23 -37.43
N PHE A 13 15.59 4.49 -37.13
CA PHE A 13 16.32 4.85 -35.91
C PHE A 13 15.34 4.81 -34.73
N PRO A 14 15.60 4.05 -33.65
CA PRO A 14 14.91 4.27 -32.39
C PRO A 14 15.49 5.55 -31.75
N PRO A 15 14.68 6.39 -31.09
CA PRO A 15 15.23 7.52 -30.37
C PRO A 15 15.93 7.01 -29.11
N LEU A 16 17.27 7.12 -29.11
CA LEU A 16 18.02 7.31 -27.87
C LEU A 16 17.53 8.60 -27.23
N ILE A 17 16.68 8.52 -26.22
CA ILE A 17 16.61 9.53 -25.17
C ILE A 17 17.09 8.83 -23.91
N SER A 18 18.27 9.24 -23.46
CA SER A 18 18.85 8.93 -22.17
C SER A 18 17.84 9.30 -21.08
N LEU A 19 17.15 8.29 -20.54
CA LEU A 19 16.28 8.45 -19.38
C LEU A 19 17.18 8.51 -18.14
N LEU A 20 17.69 9.71 -17.87
CA LEU A 20 18.35 10.05 -16.62
C LEU A 20 17.24 10.17 -15.57
N ILE A 21 16.76 9.04 -15.05
CA ILE A 21 15.79 9.00 -13.95
C ILE A 21 16.53 9.40 -12.67
N ILE A 22 16.51 10.69 -12.34
CA ILE A 22 16.84 11.16 -11.00
C ILE A 22 15.62 10.86 -10.11
N THR A 23 15.56 9.67 -9.53
CA THR A 23 14.56 9.31 -8.51
C THR A 23 15.16 9.52 -7.13
N GLY A 24 15.28 10.79 -6.75
CA GLY A 24 15.43 11.17 -5.35
C GLY A 24 14.05 11.20 -4.69
N LYS A 25 13.97 10.84 -3.39
CA LYS A 25 12.97 11.50 -2.54
C LYS A 25 13.11 13.00 -2.80
N PHE A 26 12.02 13.71 -3.11
CA PHE A 26 12.06 15.16 -3.15
C PHE A 26 12.18 15.67 -1.70
N PHE A 27 13.39 15.58 -1.14
CA PHE A 27 13.80 16.46 -0.06
C PHE A 27 13.97 17.83 -0.71
N SER A 28 13.13 18.79 -0.33
CA SER A 28 13.48 20.19 -0.58
C SER A 28 14.61 20.57 0.39
N THR A 29 15.86 20.28 0.03
CA THR A 29 17.00 20.82 0.78
C THR A 29 17.19 22.28 0.41
N ILE A 30 16.73 23.17 1.27
CA ILE A 30 17.14 24.58 1.29
C ILE A 30 17.84 24.79 2.63
N ASN A 31 19.08 25.30 2.58
CA ASN A 31 19.92 25.50 3.77
C ASN A 31 20.19 24.23 4.63
N GLY A 32 20.04 23.02 4.08
CA GLY A 32 20.41 21.77 4.77
C GLY A 32 19.38 21.21 5.77
N GLN A 33 18.10 21.59 5.66
CA GLN A 33 17.02 21.01 6.46
C GLN A 33 16.05 20.19 5.59
N ASP A 34 15.75 18.96 6.00
CA ASP A 34 14.87 18.03 5.28
C ASP A 34 13.37 18.33 5.56
N PHE A 35 12.53 18.35 4.52
CA PHE A 35 11.06 18.36 4.63
C PHE A 35 10.44 17.26 3.78
N THR A 36 9.37 16.63 4.29
CA THR A 36 8.61 15.57 3.59
C THR A 36 7.21 16.08 3.26
N ILE A 37 6.83 16.00 1.98
CA ILE A 37 5.57 16.55 1.42
C ILE A 37 4.40 15.54 1.54
N GLU A 38 4.67 14.30 1.97
CA GLU A 38 3.64 13.26 2.09
C GLU A 38 2.65 13.53 3.23
N GLU A 39 1.35 13.51 2.90
CA GLU A 39 0.24 13.71 3.85
C GLU A 39 0.29 15.04 4.64
N THR A 40 1.09 16.02 4.19
CA THR A 40 1.26 17.32 4.84
C THR A 40 0.01 18.21 4.74
N SER A 41 -0.36 18.88 5.83
CA SER A 41 -1.45 19.86 5.90
C SER A 41 -1.06 21.23 5.33
N ILE A 42 -2.05 22.08 5.01
CA ILE A 42 -1.81 23.45 4.52
C ILE A 42 -0.98 24.25 5.53
N GLU A 43 -1.27 24.12 6.83
CA GLU A 43 -0.54 24.83 7.89
C GLU A 43 0.95 24.44 7.93
N GLU A 44 1.25 23.15 7.80
CA GLU A 44 2.62 22.65 7.77
C GLU A 44 3.37 23.08 6.51
N ILE A 45 2.68 23.13 5.36
CA ILE A 45 3.22 23.65 4.11
C ILE A 45 3.53 25.14 4.24
N GLN A 46 2.59 25.96 4.75
CA GLN A 46 2.82 27.40 4.94
C GLN A 46 3.95 27.67 5.95
N ARG A 47 4.04 26.86 7.01
CA ARG A 47 5.18 26.90 7.94
C ARG A 47 6.49 26.56 7.22
N ALA A 48 6.52 25.52 6.39
CA ALA A 48 7.70 25.15 5.61
C ALA A 48 8.11 26.24 4.61
N PHE A 49 7.15 26.90 3.96
CA PHE A 49 7.41 28.07 3.10
C PHE A 49 8.02 29.22 3.90
N THR A 50 7.50 29.51 5.08
CA THR A 50 7.98 30.61 5.94
C THR A 50 9.39 30.33 6.50
N GLU A 51 9.67 29.07 6.81
CA GLU A 51 10.98 28.60 7.28
C GLU A 51 11.98 28.38 6.15
N ASN A 52 11.60 28.67 4.89
CA ASN A 52 12.38 28.38 3.68
C ASN A 52 12.83 26.93 3.60
N ARG A 53 12.03 25.98 4.11
CA ARG A 53 12.28 24.52 3.99
C ARG A 53 11.63 23.92 2.75
N LEU A 54 10.72 24.64 2.11
CA LEU A 54 10.01 24.24 0.89
C LEU A 54 9.69 25.52 0.10
N THR A 55 9.66 25.46 -1.22
CA THR A 55 9.08 26.53 -2.07
C THR A 55 7.81 26.05 -2.77
N SER A 56 6.98 26.99 -3.21
CA SER A 56 5.79 26.67 -4.01
C SER A 56 6.16 25.93 -5.29
N ARG A 57 7.28 26.30 -5.94
CA ARG A 57 7.80 25.58 -7.12
C ARG A 57 8.09 24.12 -6.82
N GLN A 58 8.82 23.84 -5.74
CA GLN A 58 9.15 22.46 -5.34
C GLN A 58 7.88 21.64 -5.03
N LEU A 59 6.89 22.27 -4.40
CA LEU A 59 5.61 21.62 -4.11
C LEU A 59 4.83 21.29 -5.39
N VAL A 60 4.80 22.19 -6.37
CA VAL A 60 4.19 21.94 -7.68
C VAL A 60 4.93 20.85 -8.43
N ASP A 61 6.25 20.90 -8.50
CA ASP A 61 7.06 19.88 -9.19
C ASP A 61 6.84 18.49 -8.58
N TYR A 62 6.77 18.40 -7.25
CA TYR A 62 6.42 17.17 -6.55
C TYR A 62 5.04 16.64 -6.98
N TYR A 63 4.01 17.47 -6.99
CA TYR A 63 2.67 17.01 -7.35
C TYR A 63 2.54 16.68 -8.85
N LEU A 64 3.26 17.36 -9.73
CA LEU A 64 3.31 17.01 -11.16
C LEU A 64 3.95 15.63 -11.37
N ASP A 65 5.06 15.31 -10.70
CA ASP A 65 5.70 13.98 -10.74
C ASP A 65 4.77 12.87 -10.22
N ARG A 66 4.04 13.17 -9.13
CA ARG A 66 3.01 12.27 -8.59
C ARG A 66 1.89 12.01 -9.59
N ILE A 67 1.39 13.05 -10.26
CA ILE A 67 0.35 12.95 -11.29
C ILE A 67 0.89 12.11 -12.46
N GLU A 68 2.09 12.39 -12.96
CA GLU A 68 2.69 11.62 -14.06
C GLU A 68 2.80 10.13 -13.72
N THR A 69 3.20 9.81 -12.48
CA THR A 69 3.41 8.43 -12.02
C THR A 69 2.10 7.67 -11.80
N LEU A 70 1.12 8.30 -11.14
CA LEU A 70 -0.08 7.59 -10.66
C LEU A 70 -1.30 7.76 -11.55
N ASN A 71 -1.44 8.88 -12.25
CA ASN A 71 -2.63 9.15 -13.06
C ASN A 71 -2.85 8.16 -14.21
N PRO A 72 -1.82 7.53 -14.83
CA PRO A 72 -2.05 6.44 -15.79
C PRO A 72 -2.83 5.25 -15.22
N LEU A 73 -2.72 5.02 -13.91
CA LEU A 73 -3.43 3.96 -13.19
C LEU A 73 -4.76 4.45 -12.61
N LEU A 74 -4.76 5.64 -12.01
CA LEU A 74 -5.90 6.16 -11.23
C LEU A 74 -6.90 6.98 -12.04
N ARG A 75 -6.45 7.59 -13.16
CA ARG A 75 -7.27 8.34 -14.12
C ARG A 75 -8.13 9.44 -13.49
N SER A 76 -7.57 10.13 -12.50
CA SER A 76 -8.28 11.13 -11.70
C SER A 76 -7.98 12.58 -12.08
N VAL A 77 -7.01 12.82 -12.97
CA VAL A 77 -6.64 14.14 -13.52
C VAL A 77 -6.84 14.12 -15.03
N VAL A 78 -7.60 15.09 -15.56
CA VAL A 78 -7.89 15.24 -16.99
C VAL A 78 -6.72 15.91 -17.71
N GLU A 79 -6.20 16.98 -17.12
CA GLU A 79 -5.09 17.76 -17.66
C GLU A 79 -4.43 18.59 -16.57
N VAL A 80 -3.14 18.89 -16.75
CA VAL A 80 -2.35 19.76 -15.87
C VAL A 80 -2.24 21.16 -16.47
N ASN A 81 -2.16 22.18 -15.62
CA ASN A 81 -2.00 23.56 -16.07
C ASN A 81 -0.56 23.79 -16.55
N PRO A 82 -0.34 24.14 -17.83
CA PRO A 82 1.00 24.43 -18.34
C PRO A 82 1.67 25.61 -17.62
N ASP A 83 0.88 26.49 -17.00
CA ASP A 83 1.39 27.68 -16.31
C ASP A 83 1.52 27.45 -14.78
N ALA A 84 1.31 26.23 -14.26
CA ALA A 84 1.35 25.95 -12.81
C ALA A 84 2.73 26.26 -12.19
N GLN A 85 3.80 25.88 -12.88
CA GLN A 85 5.17 26.12 -12.45
C GLN A 85 5.49 27.63 -12.40
N ASP A 86 5.07 28.38 -13.42
CA ASP A 86 5.26 29.83 -13.49
C ASP A 86 4.44 30.57 -12.40
N GLN A 87 3.21 30.12 -12.15
CA GLN A 87 2.38 30.62 -11.05
C GLN A 87 3.04 30.37 -9.68
N ALA A 88 3.69 29.22 -9.51
CA ALA A 88 4.43 28.90 -8.29
C ALA A 88 5.70 29.75 -8.12
N ASP A 89 6.45 29.97 -9.20
CA ASP A 89 7.62 30.85 -9.20
C ASP A 89 7.23 32.30 -8.88
N GLU A 90 6.08 32.78 -9.34
CA GLU A 90 5.54 34.10 -8.94
C GLU A 90 5.17 34.11 -7.45
N ALA A 91 4.46 33.10 -6.95
CA ALA A 91 4.09 33.02 -5.54
C ALA A 91 5.33 33.02 -4.62
N ASP A 92 6.41 32.34 -5.02
CA ASP A 92 7.70 32.37 -4.32
C ASP A 92 8.39 33.75 -4.38
N ARG A 93 8.34 34.43 -5.53
CA ARG A 93 8.86 35.81 -5.69
C ARG A 93 8.12 36.81 -4.81
N GLU A 94 6.79 36.76 -4.78
CA GLU A 94 5.95 37.60 -3.93
C GLU A 94 6.28 37.39 -2.44
N ARG A 95 6.56 36.13 -2.04
CA ARG A 95 7.00 35.79 -0.68
C ARG A 95 8.36 36.40 -0.34
N GLY A 96 9.30 36.43 -1.29
CA GLY A 96 10.63 37.03 -1.12
C GLY A 96 10.64 38.56 -1.03
N MET A 97 9.71 39.25 -1.70
CA MET A 97 9.60 40.73 -1.66
C MET A 97 9.06 41.28 -0.32
N LYS A 98 8.61 40.40 0.58
CA LYS A 98 8.06 40.72 1.90
C LYS A 98 9.03 41.47 2.83
N GLY A 99 10.33 41.48 2.51
CA GLY A 99 11.35 42.25 3.21
C GLY A 99 11.16 43.77 3.20
N ASP A 100 10.30 44.32 2.31
CA ASP A 100 10.20 45.78 2.11
C ASP A 100 8.77 46.36 2.13
N ARG A 101 7.69 45.54 2.14
CA ARG A 101 6.29 46.03 2.22
C ARG A 101 5.36 45.09 2.98
N SER A 102 4.46 45.67 3.79
CA SER A 102 3.45 44.99 4.63
C SER A 102 2.28 44.36 3.84
N ILE A 103 2.57 43.46 2.90
CA ILE A 103 1.52 42.69 2.21
C ILE A 103 1.23 41.41 3.03
N LEU A 104 -0.01 41.27 3.52
CA LEU A 104 -0.51 40.05 4.15
C LEU A 104 -0.81 39.01 3.05
N LEU A 105 0.04 37.99 2.92
CA LEU A 105 -0.19 36.86 2.04
C LEU A 105 -1.21 35.90 2.68
N GLY A 106 -2.14 35.35 1.88
CA GLY A 106 -3.17 34.44 2.35
C GLY A 106 -2.65 33.03 2.66
N GLU A 107 -3.43 32.23 3.39
CA GLU A 107 -3.06 30.85 3.77
C GLU A 107 -2.98 29.86 2.60
N LEU A 108 -3.58 30.21 1.45
CA LEU A 108 -3.46 29.43 0.22
C LEU A 108 -2.36 29.96 -0.72
N HIS A 109 -1.62 30.99 -0.31
CA HIS A 109 -0.57 31.57 -1.15
C HIS A 109 0.49 30.54 -1.48
N GLY A 110 0.64 30.22 -2.76
CA GLY A 110 1.57 29.23 -3.25
C GLY A 110 1.15 27.76 -3.07
N ILE A 111 -0.08 27.50 -2.61
CA ILE A 111 -0.63 26.15 -2.47
C ILE A 111 -1.25 25.70 -3.81
N PRO A 112 -0.85 24.55 -4.37
CA PRO A 112 -1.46 24.02 -5.58
C PRO A 112 -2.82 23.40 -5.32
N VAL A 113 -3.76 23.68 -6.22
CA VAL A 113 -5.16 23.26 -6.12
C VAL A 113 -5.59 22.65 -7.46
N LEU A 114 -6.18 21.45 -7.39
CA LEU A 114 -6.89 20.88 -8.54
C LEU A 114 -8.35 21.37 -8.55
N LEU A 115 -8.91 21.57 -9.73
CA LEU A 115 -10.29 21.99 -9.91
C LEU A 115 -11.05 20.92 -10.66
N LYS A 116 -12.23 20.51 -10.20
CA LYS A 116 -13.10 19.65 -11.01
C LYS A 116 -13.29 20.26 -12.41
N ASP A 117 -13.27 19.44 -13.45
CA ASP A 117 -13.32 19.88 -14.86
C ASP A 117 -14.58 20.67 -15.29
N THR A 118 -15.54 20.87 -14.39
CA THR A 118 -16.69 21.75 -14.61
C THR A 118 -16.52 23.16 -14.06
N ILE A 119 -15.45 23.43 -13.30
CA ILE A 119 -15.16 24.74 -12.73
C ILE A 119 -14.36 25.54 -13.77
N ALA A 120 -14.98 26.60 -14.31
CA ALA A 120 -14.40 27.42 -15.37
C ALA A 120 -13.10 28.12 -14.94
N THR A 121 -12.10 28.11 -15.82
CA THR A 121 -10.85 28.85 -15.67
C THR A 121 -10.56 29.64 -16.95
N LYS A 122 -10.30 30.94 -16.84
CA LYS A 122 -9.88 31.82 -17.94
C LYS A 122 -8.36 31.73 -18.13
N ASP A 123 -7.90 30.52 -18.40
CA ASP A 123 -6.51 30.22 -18.69
C ASP A 123 -6.42 29.22 -19.85
N LYS A 124 -5.30 28.49 -19.96
CA LYS A 124 -5.06 27.53 -21.05
C LYS A 124 -5.75 26.17 -20.82
N LEU A 125 -6.44 26.00 -19.69
CA LEU A 125 -7.17 24.77 -19.39
C LEU A 125 -8.54 24.77 -20.07
N ASN A 126 -9.01 23.58 -20.39
CA ASN A 126 -10.35 23.31 -20.84
C ASN A 126 -11.31 23.18 -19.65
N THR A 127 -12.60 23.33 -19.92
CA THR A 127 -13.68 23.05 -18.96
C THR A 127 -14.72 22.22 -19.71
N THR A 128 -14.62 20.90 -19.60
CA THR A 128 -15.26 19.98 -20.55
C THR A 128 -16.39 19.13 -20.00
N ALA A 129 -16.62 19.18 -18.68
CA ALA A 129 -17.53 18.26 -17.99
C ALA A 129 -17.24 16.76 -18.29
N GLY A 130 -15.98 16.44 -18.62
CA GLY A 130 -15.51 15.11 -18.98
C GLY A 130 -15.82 14.67 -20.42
N SER A 131 -16.40 15.55 -21.25
CA SER A 131 -16.91 15.24 -22.60
C SER A 131 -16.07 15.90 -23.70
N TYR A 132 -15.90 15.21 -24.83
CA TYR A 132 -15.25 15.79 -26.01
C TYR A 132 -16.11 16.85 -26.69
N ALA A 133 -17.43 16.89 -26.44
CA ALA A 133 -18.34 17.89 -27.02
C ALA A 133 -17.93 19.34 -26.68
N LEU A 134 -17.29 19.54 -25.52
CA LEU A 134 -16.86 20.84 -25.02
C LEU A 134 -15.36 21.09 -25.22
N LEU A 135 -14.60 20.15 -25.78
CA LEU A 135 -13.15 20.31 -25.94
C LEU A 135 -12.83 21.49 -26.88
N GLY A 136 -12.00 22.42 -26.41
CA GLY A 136 -11.68 23.66 -27.12
C GLY A 136 -12.67 24.82 -26.88
N SER A 137 -13.63 24.65 -25.97
CA SER A 137 -14.49 25.76 -25.54
C SER A 137 -13.71 26.80 -24.74
N VAL A 138 -14.00 28.08 -24.97
CA VAL A 138 -13.34 29.22 -24.32
C VAL A 138 -14.35 29.93 -23.44
N VAL A 139 -14.09 29.91 -22.13
CA VAL A 139 -14.89 30.63 -21.14
C VAL A 139 -14.51 32.12 -21.12
N PRO A 140 -15.46 33.03 -20.87
CA PRO A 140 -15.17 34.46 -20.85
C PRO A 140 -14.37 34.90 -19.61
N ARG A 141 -14.42 34.12 -18.53
CA ARG A 141 -13.90 34.45 -17.19
C ARG A 141 -13.69 33.21 -16.32
N ASP A 142 -12.92 33.41 -15.25
CA ASP A 142 -12.79 32.44 -14.16
C ASP A 142 -14.14 32.31 -13.46
N ALA A 143 -14.44 31.13 -12.91
CA ALA A 143 -15.52 31.01 -11.94
C ALA A 143 -15.21 31.87 -10.70
N GLY A 144 -16.22 32.43 -10.02
CA GLY A 144 -15.98 33.32 -8.85
C GLY A 144 -15.13 32.68 -7.74
N VAL A 145 -15.25 31.36 -7.54
CA VAL A 145 -14.38 30.61 -6.61
C VAL A 145 -12.91 30.55 -7.07
N VAL A 146 -12.65 30.47 -8.38
CA VAL A 146 -11.30 30.49 -8.96
C VAL A 146 -10.70 31.89 -8.86
N GLU A 147 -11.49 32.94 -9.11
CA GLU A 147 -11.03 34.33 -8.93
C GLU A 147 -10.58 34.57 -7.48
N ARG A 148 -11.33 34.05 -6.50
CA ARG A 148 -10.95 34.13 -5.07
C ARG A 148 -9.70 33.32 -4.76
N LEU A 149 -9.57 32.10 -5.29
CA LEU A 149 -8.36 31.28 -5.14
C LEU A 149 -7.11 31.99 -5.68
N ARG A 150 -7.18 32.51 -6.91
CA ARG A 150 -6.07 33.27 -7.51
C ARG A 150 -5.74 34.53 -6.71
N LYS A 151 -6.76 35.26 -6.24
CA LYS A 151 -6.57 36.44 -5.37
C LYS A 151 -5.92 36.09 -4.03
N ALA A 152 -6.15 34.88 -3.53
CA ALA A 152 -5.49 34.35 -2.33
C ALA A 152 -4.06 33.81 -2.60
N GLY A 153 -3.58 33.89 -3.85
CA GLY A 153 -2.27 33.42 -4.27
C GLY A 153 -2.19 31.91 -4.53
N ALA A 154 -3.31 31.20 -4.61
CA ALA A 154 -3.31 29.76 -4.89
C ALA A 154 -2.84 29.46 -6.32
N VAL A 155 -2.11 28.36 -6.49
CA VAL A 155 -1.64 27.89 -7.80
C VAL A 155 -2.66 26.93 -8.38
N ILE A 156 -3.17 27.20 -9.58
CA ILE A 156 -4.11 26.30 -10.24
C ILE A 156 -3.33 25.19 -10.94
N LEU A 157 -3.31 23.99 -10.34
CA LEU A 157 -2.47 22.87 -10.79
C LEU A 157 -3.03 22.18 -12.05
N GLY A 158 -4.35 22.17 -12.23
CA GLY A 158 -4.99 21.47 -13.35
C GLY A 158 -6.45 21.13 -13.10
N LYS A 159 -6.99 20.25 -13.96
CA LYS A 159 -8.38 19.79 -13.93
C LYS A 159 -8.48 18.35 -13.44
N ALA A 160 -9.21 18.13 -12.35
CA ALA A 160 -9.57 16.82 -11.85
C ALA A 160 -10.72 16.22 -12.69
N SER A 161 -10.66 14.90 -12.87
CA SER A 161 -11.70 14.11 -13.55
C SER A 161 -13.00 14.07 -12.74
N LEU A 162 -14.06 13.61 -13.39
CA LEU A 162 -15.41 13.52 -12.82
C LEU A 162 -16.20 12.36 -13.43
N THR A 163 -17.34 12.05 -12.82
CA THR A 163 -18.41 11.36 -13.57
C THR A 163 -18.96 12.31 -14.62
N GLU A 164 -18.88 11.94 -15.89
CA GLU A 164 -19.24 12.78 -17.03
C GLU A 164 -20.61 13.44 -16.85
N TRP A 165 -20.67 14.77 -17.04
CA TRP A 165 -21.90 15.56 -16.87
C TRP A 165 -22.64 15.29 -15.55
N TYR A 166 -21.91 14.99 -14.46
CA TYR A 166 -22.49 14.64 -13.16
C TYR A 166 -23.37 13.39 -13.16
N SER A 167 -23.16 12.47 -14.11
CA SER A 167 -24.06 11.35 -14.46
C SER A 167 -25.37 11.77 -15.15
N PHE A 168 -25.60 13.07 -15.37
CA PHE A 168 -26.86 13.59 -15.92
C PHE A 168 -27.07 13.30 -17.40
N ARG A 169 -26.02 12.86 -18.12
CA ARG A 169 -26.18 12.34 -19.49
C ARG A 169 -27.18 11.19 -19.54
N SER A 170 -27.01 10.24 -18.63
CA SER A 170 -27.84 9.04 -18.53
C SER A 170 -27.83 8.54 -17.08
N LEU A 171 -28.80 9.01 -16.29
CA LEU A 171 -28.86 8.72 -14.85
C LEU A 171 -28.91 7.20 -14.62
N GLY A 172 -28.02 6.72 -13.74
CA GLY A 172 -27.91 5.30 -13.38
C GLY A 172 -27.19 4.41 -14.39
N HIS A 173 -26.69 4.96 -15.51
CA HIS A 173 -26.00 4.18 -16.54
C HIS A 173 -24.53 4.56 -16.69
N VAL A 174 -24.17 5.83 -16.51
CA VAL A 174 -22.76 6.27 -16.49
C VAL A 174 -22.14 5.85 -15.14
N PRO A 175 -21.07 5.04 -15.11
CA PRO A 175 -20.41 4.66 -13.87
C PRO A 175 -19.80 5.85 -13.14
N ASN A 176 -19.82 5.84 -11.80
CA ASN A 176 -19.15 6.87 -11.02
C ASN A 176 -17.65 6.92 -11.33
N GLY A 177 -17.13 8.13 -11.57
CA GLY A 177 -15.72 8.35 -11.93
C GLY A 177 -15.38 8.07 -13.38
N TRP A 178 -16.34 7.67 -14.22
CA TRP A 178 -16.11 7.52 -15.65
C TRP A 178 -16.41 8.81 -16.40
N CYS A 179 -15.51 9.22 -17.30
CA CYS A 179 -15.83 10.15 -18.38
C CYS A 179 -15.09 9.82 -19.68
N ALA A 180 -15.59 10.32 -20.81
CA ALA A 180 -14.98 10.09 -22.12
C ALA A 180 -13.50 10.52 -22.20
N ARG A 181 -13.13 11.58 -21.50
CA ARG A 181 -11.77 12.15 -21.52
C ARG A 181 -10.71 11.29 -20.82
N THR A 182 -11.06 10.60 -19.73
CA THR A 182 -10.07 9.85 -18.90
C THR A 182 -10.39 8.37 -18.75
N GLY A 183 -11.59 7.94 -19.12
CA GLY A 183 -12.13 6.62 -18.78
C GLY A 183 -12.49 6.51 -17.31
N GLN A 184 -12.52 5.27 -16.80
CA GLN A 184 -12.90 4.96 -15.41
C GLN A 184 -11.82 5.41 -14.41
N GLY A 185 -12.16 6.34 -13.52
CA GLY A 185 -11.37 6.65 -12.33
C GLY A 185 -11.35 5.46 -11.37
N MET A 186 -10.17 5.15 -10.83
CA MET A 186 -9.95 4.00 -9.96
C MET A 186 -9.77 4.46 -8.51
N ASN A 187 -10.42 3.77 -7.57
CA ASN A 187 -10.25 4.07 -6.16
C ASN A 187 -8.85 3.64 -5.67
N PRO A 188 -8.12 4.48 -4.91
CA PRO A 188 -6.74 4.20 -4.54
C PRO A 188 -6.60 3.16 -3.42
N TYR A 189 -7.66 2.83 -2.69
CA TYR A 189 -7.66 1.83 -1.62
C TYR A 189 -8.05 0.45 -2.13
N VAL A 190 -9.09 0.39 -2.96
CA VAL A 190 -9.61 -0.85 -3.54
C VAL A 190 -9.83 -0.62 -5.03
N PRO A 191 -8.99 -1.16 -5.94
CA PRO A 191 -9.12 -0.89 -7.38
C PRO A 191 -10.50 -1.23 -7.98
N SER A 192 -11.19 -2.26 -7.47
CA SER A 192 -12.56 -2.61 -7.87
C SER A 192 -13.65 -1.80 -7.15
N GLY A 193 -13.26 -0.93 -6.22
CA GLY A 193 -14.15 -0.13 -5.39
C GLY A 193 -14.73 1.05 -6.16
N ASN A 194 -15.99 1.38 -5.86
CA ASN A 194 -16.68 2.52 -6.45
C ASN A 194 -16.12 3.83 -5.84
N PRO A 195 -15.53 4.74 -6.61
CA PRO A 195 -15.02 6.00 -6.06
C PRO A 195 -16.13 6.97 -5.62
N CYS A 196 -17.38 6.67 -5.98
CA CYS A 196 -18.61 7.41 -5.71
C CYS A 196 -18.67 8.88 -6.14
N GLY A 197 -19.87 9.30 -6.56
CA GLY A 197 -20.22 10.69 -6.86
C GLY A 197 -19.44 11.31 -8.02
N SER A 198 -19.90 12.49 -8.44
CA SER A 198 -19.33 13.11 -9.64
C SER A 198 -18.00 13.82 -9.40
N SER A 199 -17.64 14.23 -8.18
CA SER A 199 -16.31 14.81 -7.90
C SER A 199 -15.26 13.75 -7.52
N SER A 200 -15.43 12.52 -7.98
CA SER A 200 -14.55 11.38 -7.68
C SER A 200 -13.10 11.62 -8.08
N GLY A 201 -12.81 12.25 -9.22
CA GLY A 201 -11.42 12.55 -9.61
C GLY A 201 -10.72 13.51 -8.64
N SER A 202 -11.43 14.50 -8.10
CA SER A 202 -10.91 15.36 -7.04
C SER A 202 -10.55 14.52 -5.79
N ALA A 203 -11.43 13.60 -5.40
CA ALA A 203 -11.26 12.78 -4.19
C ALA A 203 -10.13 11.77 -4.32
N ILE A 204 -10.06 11.06 -5.45
CA ILE A 204 -8.97 10.15 -5.78
C ILE A 204 -7.63 10.90 -5.76
N SER A 205 -7.57 12.11 -6.33
CA SER A 205 -6.32 12.88 -6.41
C SER A 205 -5.78 13.29 -5.04
N VAL A 206 -6.65 13.70 -4.12
CA VAL A 206 -6.25 14.04 -2.74
C VAL A 206 -5.86 12.79 -1.94
N ALA A 207 -6.68 11.73 -2.04
CA ALA A 207 -6.44 10.46 -1.36
C ALA A 207 -5.14 9.80 -1.80
N ALA A 208 -4.83 9.88 -3.10
CA ALA A 208 -3.60 9.37 -3.68
C ALA A 208 -2.45 10.38 -3.64
N ASN A 209 -2.49 11.41 -2.80
CA ASN A 209 -1.43 12.40 -2.62
C ASN A 209 -0.85 12.97 -3.93
N MET A 210 -1.72 13.30 -4.88
CA MET A 210 -1.41 14.02 -6.12
C MET A 210 -1.70 15.52 -6.01
N VAL A 211 -2.39 15.95 -4.95
CA VAL A 211 -2.56 17.35 -4.56
C VAL A 211 -2.91 17.42 -3.07
N THR A 212 -2.68 18.57 -2.41
CA THR A 212 -3.11 18.80 -1.02
C THR A 212 -4.63 18.93 -0.92
N VAL A 213 -5.22 19.74 -1.81
CA VAL A 213 -6.65 20.05 -1.85
C VAL A 213 -7.15 20.11 -3.29
N SER A 214 -8.41 19.74 -3.51
CA SER A 214 -9.04 19.78 -4.82
C SER A 214 -10.47 20.27 -4.68
N LEU A 215 -10.95 21.18 -5.52
CA LEU A 215 -12.35 21.62 -5.44
C LEU A 215 -13.27 20.65 -6.18
N GLY A 216 -14.38 20.29 -5.53
CA GLY A 216 -15.53 19.63 -6.13
C GLY A 216 -16.72 20.58 -6.27
N CYS A 217 -17.82 20.08 -6.84
CA CYS A 217 -19.12 20.74 -6.78
C CYS A 217 -20.17 19.75 -6.28
N GLU A 218 -21.12 20.25 -5.48
CA GLU A 218 -22.15 19.45 -4.83
C GLU A 218 -23.44 19.48 -5.67
N THR A 219 -23.97 18.30 -5.94
CA THR A 219 -25.24 18.01 -6.61
C THR A 219 -25.57 16.59 -6.20
N HIS A 220 -26.53 16.42 -5.28
CA HIS A 220 -26.98 15.12 -4.80
C HIS A 220 -25.85 14.17 -4.35
N GLY A 221 -24.88 14.65 -3.57
CA GLY A 221 -23.77 13.88 -2.99
C GLY A 221 -22.47 13.86 -3.79
N SER A 222 -22.34 14.75 -4.76
CA SER A 222 -21.17 14.89 -5.61
C SER A 222 -19.91 15.32 -4.87
N ILE A 223 -19.98 15.80 -3.62
CA ILE A 223 -18.83 16.02 -2.73
C ILE A 223 -18.87 15.02 -1.57
N LEU A 224 -20.01 14.88 -0.91
CA LEU A 224 -20.15 14.05 0.29
C LEU A 224 -19.92 12.54 0.05
N CYS A 225 -20.30 12.02 -1.13
CA CYS A 225 -20.10 10.61 -1.47
C CYS A 225 -18.66 10.25 -1.85
N PRO A 226 -17.96 11.04 -2.69
CA PRO A 226 -16.53 10.82 -2.89
C PRO A 226 -15.72 10.94 -1.60
N ALA A 227 -16.08 11.87 -0.71
CA ALA A 227 -15.43 12.01 0.60
C ALA A 227 -15.51 10.72 1.43
N ASP A 228 -16.71 10.13 1.49
CA ASP A 228 -16.98 8.84 2.13
C ASP A 228 -16.13 7.70 1.53
N HIS A 229 -16.14 7.54 0.20
CA HIS A 229 -15.55 6.39 -0.49
C HIS A 229 -14.05 6.52 -0.77
N ASN A 230 -13.42 7.67 -0.52
CA ASN A 230 -11.98 7.85 -0.77
C ASN A 230 -11.22 8.33 0.47
N SER A 231 -11.82 8.26 1.66
CA SER A 231 -11.20 8.69 2.92
C SER A 231 -10.66 10.13 2.85
N VAL A 232 -11.49 11.05 2.36
CA VAL A 232 -11.19 12.49 2.32
C VAL A 232 -12.33 13.27 2.97
N VAL A 233 -12.10 14.56 3.23
CA VAL A 233 -13.02 15.44 3.96
C VAL A 233 -13.65 16.49 3.05
N GLY A 234 -14.96 16.72 3.19
CA GLY A 234 -15.66 17.93 2.75
C GLY A 234 -15.35 18.35 1.31
N ALA A 235 -15.00 19.62 1.09
CA ALA A 235 -14.54 20.22 -0.18
C ALA A 235 -13.26 19.60 -0.77
N ILE A 236 -13.03 18.32 -0.45
CA ILE A 236 -12.07 17.37 -0.94
C ILE A 236 -10.65 17.78 -0.56
N SER A 237 -10.36 17.49 0.70
CA SER A 237 -9.08 17.70 1.36
C SER A 237 -8.80 16.53 2.31
N ARG A 238 -7.61 16.45 2.90
CA ARG A 238 -7.29 15.35 3.84
C ARG A 238 -7.86 15.58 5.22
N THR A 239 -7.97 16.83 5.65
CA THR A 239 -8.33 17.19 7.02
C THR A 239 -9.47 18.20 7.04
N VAL A 240 -10.23 18.23 8.14
CA VAL A 240 -11.27 19.26 8.36
C VAL A 240 -10.65 20.65 8.37
N SER A 241 -9.45 20.82 8.92
CA SER A 241 -8.73 22.10 8.86
C SER A 241 -8.45 22.55 7.44
N ASP A 242 -7.95 21.68 6.57
CA ASP A 242 -7.66 22.01 5.17
C ASP A 242 -8.93 22.38 4.40
N ALA A 243 -10.03 21.64 4.62
CA ALA A 243 -11.33 21.98 4.06
C ALA A 243 -11.79 23.38 4.49
N VAL A 244 -11.57 23.76 5.75
CA VAL A 244 -11.95 25.06 6.30
C VAL A 244 -11.06 26.18 5.77
N TYR A 245 -9.75 25.95 5.60
CA TYR A 245 -8.86 26.91 4.95
C TYR A 245 -9.31 27.24 3.52
N VAL A 246 -9.74 26.23 2.77
CA VAL A 246 -10.30 26.42 1.42
C VAL A 246 -11.64 27.15 1.49
N LEU A 247 -12.54 26.72 2.38
CA LEU A 247 -13.87 27.32 2.54
C LEU A 247 -13.79 28.82 2.85
N ASP A 248 -12.87 29.24 3.73
CA ASP A 248 -12.63 30.65 4.06
C ASP A 248 -12.25 31.51 2.87
N VAL A 249 -11.55 30.93 1.89
CA VAL A 249 -11.14 31.64 0.68
C VAL A 249 -12.28 31.70 -0.34
N ILE A 250 -13.01 30.61 -0.53
CA ILE A 250 -13.97 30.51 -1.64
C ILE A 250 -15.36 31.00 -1.28
N ALA A 251 -15.72 31.03 0.02
CA ALA A 251 -17.00 31.53 0.49
C ALA A 251 -17.12 33.03 0.28
N GLY A 252 -18.26 33.48 -0.25
CA GLY A 252 -18.53 34.89 -0.44
C GLY A 252 -19.63 35.15 -1.45
N PHE A 253 -20.18 36.36 -1.37
CA PHE A 253 -21.13 36.88 -2.35
C PHE A 253 -20.49 36.96 -3.75
N ASP A 254 -21.15 36.38 -4.75
CA ASP A 254 -20.79 36.48 -6.16
C ASP A 254 -21.90 37.26 -6.88
N PRO A 255 -21.64 38.46 -7.41
CA PRO A 255 -22.65 39.24 -8.11
C PRO A 255 -23.20 38.55 -9.38
N GLN A 256 -22.52 37.52 -9.88
CA GLN A 256 -22.91 36.76 -11.07
C GLN A 256 -23.83 35.58 -10.73
N ASP A 257 -23.86 35.20 -9.45
CA ASP A 257 -24.81 34.25 -8.87
C ASP A 257 -25.54 34.96 -7.72
N TYR A 258 -26.13 36.10 -8.05
CA TYR A 258 -26.67 37.06 -7.08
C TYR A 258 -27.72 36.42 -6.17
N GLU A 259 -28.70 35.72 -6.76
CA GLU A 259 -29.84 35.17 -6.02
C GLU A 259 -29.39 34.11 -5.00
N ALA A 260 -28.51 33.18 -5.39
CA ALA A 260 -28.07 32.12 -4.49
C ALA A 260 -27.07 32.65 -3.43
N THR A 261 -26.15 33.53 -3.83
CA THR A 261 -25.05 33.95 -2.94
C THR A 261 -25.42 35.11 -2.02
N LYS A 262 -26.38 35.97 -2.39
CA LYS A 262 -26.82 37.07 -1.51
C LYS A 262 -27.48 36.53 -0.24
N GLU A 263 -28.40 35.59 -0.40
CA GLU A 263 -29.16 35.04 0.74
C GLU A 263 -28.29 34.17 1.64
N THR A 264 -27.23 33.57 1.12
CA THR A 264 -26.33 32.70 1.89
C THR A 264 -25.14 33.44 2.49
N ALA A 265 -24.69 34.55 1.88
CA ALA A 265 -23.58 35.35 2.40
C ALA A 265 -23.82 35.89 3.82
N LYS A 266 -25.10 36.04 4.24
CA LYS A 266 -25.46 36.42 5.61
C LYS A 266 -25.08 35.39 6.68
N PHE A 267 -24.87 34.13 6.27
CA PHE A 267 -24.44 33.05 7.15
C PHE A 267 -22.92 32.93 7.27
N ILE A 268 -22.15 33.70 6.49
CA ILE A 268 -20.69 33.71 6.59
C ILE A 268 -20.33 34.42 7.91
N PRO A 269 -19.66 33.72 8.85
CA PRO A 269 -19.34 34.28 10.15
C PRO A 269 -18.31 35.40 10.04
N VAL A 270 -18.48 36.44 10.86
CA VAL A 270 -17.48 37.52 10.99
C VAL A 270 -16.17 36.91 11.47
N GLY A 271 -15.10 37.08 10.69
CA GLY A 271 -13.77 36.49 10.98
C GLY A 271 -13.52 35.12 10.32
N GLY A 272 -14.46 34.60 9.52
CA GLY A 272 -14.30 33.34 8.79
C GLY A 272 -14.61 32.10 9.62
N TYR A 273 -14.56 30.93 8.99
CA TYR A 273 -14.89 29.64 9.56
C TYR A 273 -13.76 29.03 10.39
N LYS A 274 -12.49 29.44 10.19
CA LYS A 274 -11.34 28.92 10.97
C LYS A 274 -11.52 29.01 12.49
N GLN A 275 -12.23 30.03 12.97
CA GLN A 275 -12.50 30.21 14.41
C GLN A 275 -13.28 29.05 15.04
N PHE A 276 -13.90 28.19 14.24
CA PHE A 276 -14.69 27.04 14.68
C PHE A 276 -13.91 25.72 14.69
N LEU A 277 -12.61 25.73 14.36
CA LEU A 277 -11.72 24.58 14.52
C LEU A 277 -11.41 24.35 16.01
N ASN A 278 -12.34 23.70 16.72
CA ASN A 278 -12.28 23.47 18.16
C ASN A 278 -12.18 21.97 18.49
N PRO A 279 -11.07 21.46 19.07
CA PRO A 279 -10.93 20.05 19.44
C PRO A 279 -11.95 19.55 20.47
N ASN A 280 -12.57 20.47 21.21
CA ASN A 280 -13.63 20.18 22.19
C ASN A 280 -15.04 20.49 21.65
N GLY A 281 -15.17 20.69 20.34
CA GLY A 281 -16.40 21.11 19.67
C GLY A 281 -17.61 20.18 19.85
N LEU A 282 -17.41 18.94 20.32
CA LEU A 282 -18.49 18.00 20.66
C LEU A 282 -19.19 18.29 22.00
N LYS A 283 -18.54 19.01 22.92
CA LYS A 283 -19.06 19.20 24.27
C LYS A 283 -20.35 20.02 24.24
N GLY A 284 -21.43 19.45 24.74
CA GLY A 284 -22.75 20.09 24.81
C GLY A 284 -23.53 20.06 23.49
N LYS A 285 -22.99 19.44 22.43
CA LYS A 285 -23.71 19.30 21.15
C LYS A 285 -24.78 18.23 21.24
N ARG A 286 -25.91 18.45 20.56
CA ARG A 286 -27.01 17.48 20.44
C ARG A 286 -27.01 16.88 19.02
N LEU A 287 -26.79 15.58 18.94
CA LEU A 287 -26.57 14.86 17.68
C LEU A 287 -27.70 13.85 17.45
N GLY A 288 -28.45 13.98 16.35
CA GLY A 288 -29.54 13.08 16.01
C GLY A 288 -29.06 11.89 15.18
N VAL A 289 -29.61 10.70 15.42
CA VAL A 289 -29.36 9.50 14.61
C VAL A 289 -30.69 8.95 14.11
N VAL A 290 -30.83 8.91 12.78
CA VAL A 290 -31.96 8.27 12.10
C VAL A 290 -31.47 6.90 11.62
N ARG A 291 -32.01 5.82 12.20
CA ARG A 291 -31.53 4.47 11.88
C ARG A 291 -32.13 3.94 10.59
N ASN A 292 -33.44 4.06 10.45
CA ASN A 292 -34.15 3.59 9.28
C ASN A 292 -34.48 4.78 8.37
N PRO A 293 -34.20 4.70 7.06
CA PRO A 293 -33.71 3.53 6.30
C PRO A 293 -32.17 3.42 6.21
N PHE A 294 -31.40 4.34 6.79
CA PHE A 294 -29.96 4.53 6.50
C PHE A 294 -29.03 3.39 6.96
N LEU A 295 -29.39 2.64 8.00
CA LEU A 295 -28.59 1.51 8.50
C LEU A 295 -29.07 0.17 7.92
N ILE A 296 -30.30 0.07 7.40
CA ILE A 296 -30.84 -1.18 6.85
C ILE A 296 -30.05 -1.62 5.60
N SER A 297 -29.63 -0.67 4.77
CA SER A 297 -28.77 -0.96 3.60
C SER A 297 -27.39 -1.50 3.98
N LEU A 298 -26.97 -1.30 5.24
CA LEU A 298 -25.68 -1.71 5.78
C LEU A 298 -25.75 -2.98 6.64
N ASN A 299 -26.91 -3.64 6.75
CA ASN A 299 -27.27 -4.66 7.75
C ASN A 299 -26.43 -5.98 7.74
N LYS A 300 -25.29 -6.01 7.05
CA LYS A 300 -24.31 -7.11 7.05
C LYS A 300 -22.85 -6.65 7.06
N SER A 301 -22.55 -5.35 7.17
CA SER A 301 -21.18 -4.82 7.10
C SER A 301 -20.58 -4.56 8.48
N SER A 302 -19.25 -4.63 8.57
CA SER A 302 -18.47 -4.21 9.76
C SER A 302 -18.70 -2.74 10.11
N ILE A 303 -19.14 -1.92 9.14
CA ILE A 303 -19.43 -0.49 9.27
C ILE A 303 -20.44 -0.21 10.38
N ILE A 304 -21.46 -1.06 10.59
CA ILE A 304 -22.44 -0.84 11.67
C ILE A 304 -21.74 -0.89 13.04
N GLN A 305 -20.84 -1.86 13.24
CA GLN A 305 -20.13 -2.01 14.52
C GLN A 305 -19.20 -0.83 14.78
N ASP A 306 -18.53 -0.33 13.75
CA ASP A 306 -17.68 0.84 13.85
C ASP A 306 -18.49 2.13 14.03
N PHE A 307 -19.64 2.25 13.37
CA PHE A 307 -20.56 3.37 13.61
C PHE A 307 -21.07 3.40 15.05
N GLU A 308 -21.45 2.26 15.64
CA GLU A 308 -21.80 2.19 17.06
C GLU A 308 -20.65 2.63 17.98
N ARG A 309 -19.42 2.26 17.62
CA ARG A 309 -18.22 2.71 18.33
C ARG A 309 -18.06 4.23 18.24
N HIS A 310 -18.28 4.81 17.06
CA HIS A 310 -18.24 6.26 16.85
C HIS A 310 -19.33 6.98 17.64
N LEU A 311 -20.56 6.46 17.67
CA LEU A 311 -21.62 7.02 18.52
C LEU A 311 -21.24 6.99 20.01
N LYS A 312 -20.57 5.92 20.47
CA LYS A 312 -20.03 5.86 21.83
C LYS A 312 -18.94 6.91 22.05
N THR A 313 -18.04 7.10 21.10
CA THR A 313 -16.99 8.13 21.13
C THR A 313 -17.59 9.53 21.22
N LEU A 314 -18.61 9.83 20.40
CA LEU A 314 -19.32 11.12 20.43
C LEU A 314 -19.91 11.39 21.82
N ARG A 315 -20.59 10.39 22.43
CA ARG A 315 -21.11 10.49 23.81
C ARG A 315 -20.02 10.73 24.84
N GLN A 316 -18.91 9.99 24.76
CA GLN A 316 -17.77 10.14 25.67
C GLN A 316 -17.11 11.52 25.60
N ARG A 317 -17.20 12.20 24.45
CA ARG A 317 -16.67 13.55 24.23
C ARG A 317 -17.67 14.66 24.59
N GLY A 318 -18.78 14.30 25.24
CA GLY A 318 -19.73 15.25 25.82
C GLY A 318 -20.87 15.65 24.89
N ALA A 319 -21.05 14.97 23.75
CA ALA A 319 -22.24 15.14 22.93
C ALA A 319 -23.42 14.33 23.49
N THR A 320 -24.62 14.88 23.40
CA THR A 320 -25.88 14.15 23.64
C THR A 320 -26.32 13.52 22.32
N VAL A 321 -26.33 12.19 22.23
CA VAL A 321 -26.80 11.48 21.04
C VAL A 321 -28.27 11.08 21.24
N VAL A 322 -29.16 11.63 20.42
CA VAL A 322 -30.59 11.31 20.35
C VAL A 322 -30.79 10.30 19.23
N ASP A 323 -31.10 9.06 19.58
CA ASP A 323 -31.08 7.92 18.67
C ASP A 323 -32.49 7.46 18.29
N ASN A 324 -32.62 6.68 17.21
CA ASN A 324 -33.89 6.19 16.66
C ASN A 324 -34.88 7.28 16.27
N LEU A 325 -34.38 8.38 15.71
CA LEU A 325 -35.22 9.41 15.13
C LEU A 325 -35.80 8.97 13.78
N GLU A 326 -36.92 9.58 13.39
CA GLU A 326 -37.61 9.32 12.14
C GLU A 326 -37.81 10.63 11.37
N ILE A 327 -37.55 10.60 10.06
CA ILE A 327 -37.83 11.73 9.16
C ILE A 327 -39.18 11.46 8.50
N ALA A 328 -40.12 12.39 8.63
CA ALA A 328 -41.41 12.30 7.95
C ALA A 328 -41.20 12.24 6.42
N ASP A 329 -41.96 11.38 5.74
CA ASP A 329 -41.92 11.18 4.28
C ASP A 329 -40.53 10.82 3.72
N VAL A 330 -39.66 10.21 4.53
CA VAL A 330 -38.28 9.88 4.12
C VAL A 330 -38.23 8.98 2.89
N ASP A 331 -39.19 8.07 2.70
CA ASP A 331 -39.30 7.21 1.51
C ASP A 331 -39.65 7.98 0.23
N VAL A 332 -40.36 9.11 0.36
CA VAL A 332 -40.64 10.05 -0.73
C VAL A 332 -39.38 10.86 -1.04
N ILE A 333 -38.72 11.39 0.00
CA ILE A 333 -37.49 12.19 -0.12
C ILE A 333 -36.39 11.41 -0.85
N LEU A 334 -36.18 10.14 -0.49
CA LEU A 334 -35.14 9.29 -1.08
C LEU A 334 -35.42 8.88 -2.53
N ASN A 335 -36.60 9.19 -3.07
CA ASN A 335 -36.97 8.86 -4.44
C ASN A 335 -37.10 10.13 -5.28
N GLN A 336 -36.09 10.41 -6.09
CA GLN A 336 -36.00 11.62 -6.95
C GLN A 336 -37.24 11.86 -7.83
N LYS A 337 -37.96 10.79 -8.23
CA LYS A 337 -39.19 10.92 -9.02
C LYS A 337 -40.38 11.34 -8.17
N ARG A 338 -40.47 10.86 -6.93
CA ARG A 338 -41.57 11.15 -6.01
C ARG A 338 -41.37 12.46 -5.26
N SER A 339 -40.12 12.83 -4.95
CA SER A 339 -39.80 14.09 -4.27
C SER A 339 -40.02 15.33 -5.14
N GLY A 340 -40.07 15.16 -6.47
CA GLY A 340 -40.13 16.26 -7.44
C GLY A 340 -38.76 16.64 -8.01
N GLU A 341 -37.67 16.18 -7.41
CA GLU A 341 -36.30 16.53 -7.78
C GLU A 341 -35.97 16.27 -9.25
N LEU A 342 -36.26 15.06 -9.76
CA LEU A 342 -35.98 14.75 -11.16
C LEU A 342 -36.79 15.64 -12.13
N THR A 343 -38.00 16.04 -11.74
CA THR A 343 -38.84 16.91 -12.58
C THR A 343 -38.23 18.30 -12.67
N ALA A 344 -37.85 18.88 -11.53
CA ALA A 344 -37.18 20.19 -11.49
C ALA A 344 -35.84 20.15 -12.23
N MET A 345 -34.97 19.18 -11.91
CA MET A 345 -33.64 19.06 -12.52
C MET A 345 -33.68 18.92 -14.04
N LEU A 346 -34.63 18.15 -14.61
CA LEU A 346 -34.73 17.99 -16.07
C LEU A 346 -35.01 19.33 -16.77
N ALA A 347 -35.84 20.18 -16.18
CA ALA A 347 -36.16 21.49 -16.75
C ALA A 347 -35.03 22.50 -16.53
N GLU A 348 -34.50 22.55 -15.30
CA GLU A 348 -33.43 23.48 -14.92
C GLU A 348 -32.13 23.19 -15.65
N PHE A 349 -31.78 21.92 -15.88
CA PHE A 349 -30.56 21.54 -16.58
C PHE A 349 -30.55 22.06 -18.02
N LYS A 350 -31.66 21.91 -18.76
CA LYS A 350 -31.79 22.44 -20.13
C LYS A 350 -31.57 23.95 -20.14
N VAL A 351 -32.25 24.67 -19.25
CA VAL A 351 -32.15 26.14 -19.16
C VAL A 351 -30.71 26.55 -18.84
N SER A 352 -30.15 26.01 -17.76
CA SER A 352 -28.84 26.38 -17.24
C SER A 352 -27.70 26.04 -18.19
N VAL A 353 -27.71 24.85 -18.81
CA VAL A 353 -26.68 24.46 -19.78
C VAL A 353 -26.75 25.33 -21.03
N ASN A 354 -27.95 25.59 -21.55
CA ASN A 354 -28.09 26.46 -22.73
C ASN A 354 -27.62 27.89 -22.43
N ASP A 355 -27.90 28.41 -21.24
CA ASP A 355 -27.46 29.76 -20.86
C ASP A 355 -25.94 29.83 -20.65
N TYR A 356 -25.34 28.80 -20.04
CA TYR A 356 -23.88 28.66 -19.95
C TYR A 356 -23.22 28.62 -21.34
N LEU A 357 -23.74 27.79 -22.26
CA LEU A 357 -23.17 27.63 -23.61
C LEU A 357 -23.26 28.90 -24.47
N LYS A 358 -24.28 29.74 -24.24
CA LYS A 358 -24.42 31.05 -24.90
C LYS A 358 -23.34 32.04 -24.43
N ASP A 359 -22.94 31.98 -23.16
CA ASP A 359 -21.95 32.89 -22.56
C ASP A 359 -20.50 32.54 -22.97
N LEU A 360 -20.26 31.34 -23.50
CA LEU A 360 -18.94 30.95 -24.01
C LEU A 360 -18.50 31.85 -25.18
N ILE A 361 -17.24 32.26 -25.20
CA ILE A 361 -16.68 33.06 -26.30
C ILE A 361 -16.72 32.24 -27.58
N SER A 362 -16.17 31.03 -27.53
CA SER A 362 -16.20 30.05 -28.61
C SER A 362 -16.45 28.67 -28.05
N SER A 363 -17.21 27.84 -28.76
CA SER A 363 -17.51 26.47 -28.37
C SER A 363 -17.91 25.65 -29.60
N PRO A 364 -17.55 24.36 -29.68
CA PRO A 364 -18.06 23.45 -30.72
C PRO A 364 -19.59 23.25 -30.66
N VAL A 365 -20.19 23.44 -29.49
CA VAL A 365 -21.62 23.26 -29.23
C VAL A 365 -22.22 24.51 -28.57
N ARG A 366 -23.45 24.89 -28.91
CA ARG A 366 -24.12 26.10 -28.40
C ARG A 366 -25.43 25.82 -27.66
N SER A 367 -25.85 24.57 -27.60
CA SER A 367 -27.05 24.13 -26.90
C SER A 367 -26.96 22.67 -26.45
N LEU A 368 -27.86 22.25 -25.56
CA LEU A 368 -28.07 20.85 -25.20
C LEU A 368 -28.41 19.99 -26.43
N ALA A 369 -29.18 20.54 -27.37
CA ALA A 369 -29.46 19.88 -28.65
C ALA A 369 -28.19 19.61 -29.46
N ASP A 370 -27.25 20.57 -29.49
CA ASP A 370 -25.95 20.38 -30.17
C ASP A 370 -25.10 19.32 -29.48
N ILE A 371 -25.12 19.23 -28.14
CA ILE A 371 -24.43 18.16 -27.40
C ILE A 371 -25.03 16.80 -27.73
N ILE A 372 -26.37 16.69 -27.77
CA ILE A 372 -27.05 15.45 -28.14
C ILE A 372 -26.67 15.04 -29.58
N ALA A 373 -26.66 16.00 -30.51
CA ALA A 373 -26.26 15.77 -31.89
C ALA A 373 -24.78 15.37 -32.00
N PHE A 374 -23.88 16.01 -31.25
CA PHE A 374 -22.47 15.62 -31.17
C PHE A 374 -22.32 14.18 -30.71
N ASN A 375 -23.00 13.79 -29.63
CA ASN A 375 -22.98 12.44 -29.08
C ASN A 375 -23.53 11.38 -30.06
N GLN A 376 -24.55 11.74 -30.84
CA GLN A 376 -25.10 10.88 -31.88
C GLN A 376 -24.13 10.67 -33.04
N ASN A 377 -23.39 11.73 -33.41
CA ASN A 377 -22.40 11.68 -34.48
C ASN A 377 -21.07 11.06 -34.03
N ASN A 378 -20.81 10.99 -32.73
CA ASN A 378 -19.55 10.50 -32.15
C ASN A 378 -19.78 9.45 -31.05
N PRO A 379 -20.49 8.34 -31.34
CA PRO A 379 -20.93 7.41 -30.31
C PRO A 379 -19.78 6.63 -29.64
N ASP A 380 -18.65 6.47 -30.35
CA ASP A 380 -17.48 5.79 -29.82
C ASP A 380 -16.62 6.72 -28.95
N LEU A 381 -16.56 8.02 -29.25
CA LEU A 381 -15.80 8.99 -28.43
C LEU A 381 -16.44 9.18 -27.05
N GLU A 382 -17.77 9.27 -27.01
CA GLU A 382 -18.54 9.49 -25.78
C GLU A 382 -18.99 8.17 -25.14
N ASN A 383 -18.69 7.03 -25.75
CA ASN A 383 -19.18 5.71 -25.33
C ASN A 383 -20.70 5.63 -25.11
N THR A 384 -21.48 6.27 -26.00
CA THR A 384 -22.94 6.34 -25.87
C THR A 384 -23.63 5.02 -26.19
N LYS A 385 -22.93 4.09 -26.86
CA LYS A 385 -23.41 2.71 -27.07
C LYS A 385 -23.53 1.94 -25.76
N GLU A 386 -22.62 2.16 -24.82
CA GLU A 386 -22.62 1.48 -23.52
C GLU A 386 -23.51 2.21 -22.50
N TYR A 387 -23.38 3.53 -22.40
CA TYR A 387 -24.00 4.29 -21.31
C TYR A 387 -25.19 5.17 -21.71
N GLY A 388 -25.42 5.38 -23.01
CA GLY A 388 -26.56 6.15 -23.52
C GLY A 388 -26.55 7.64 -23.18
N GLN A 389 -27.67 8.31 -23.51
CA GLN A 389 -27.90 9.75 -23.22
C GLN A 389 -29.38 10.08 -23.00
N ALA A 390 -30.14 9.15 -22.40
CA ALA A 390 -31.59 9.24 -22.30
C ALA A 390 -32.05 10.46 -21.47
N THR A 391 -31.30 10.83 -20.43
CA THR A 391 -31.65 11.95 -19.56
C THR A 391 -31.46 13.28 -20.26
N PHE A 392 -30.44 13.45 -21.09
CA PHE A 392 -30.31 14.63 -21.97
C PHE A 392 -31.50 14.77 -22.91
N ILE A 393 -31.91 13.69 -23.57
CA ILE A 393 -33.08 13.71 -24.47
C ILE A 393 -34.36 14.05 -23.69
N ALA A 394 -34.51 13.56 -22.46
CA ALA A 394 -35.65 13.90 -21.62
C ALA A 394 -35.63 15.37 -21.20
N SER A 395 -34.46 15.90 -20.82
CA SER A 395 -34.26 17.30 -20.46
C SER A 395 -34.52 18.23 -21.64
N GLU A 396 -34.03 17.89 -22.84
CA GLU A 396 -34.26 18.67 -24.06
C GLU A 396 -35.75 18.73 -24.45
N LYS A 397 -36.56 17.74 -24.10
CA LYS A 397 -38.01 17.75 -24.33
C LYS A 397 -38.79 18.65 -23.38
N THR A 398 -38.16 19.19 -22.34
CA THR A 398 -38.83 20.12 -21.41
C THR A 398 -39.03 21.49 -22.06
N SER A 399 -40.03 22.22 -21.56
CA SER A 399 -40.33 23.60 -21.96
C SER A 399 -39.74 24.63 -20.98
N GLY A 400 -38.78 24.23 -20.14
CA GLY A 400 -38.26 25.04 -19.02
C GLY A 400 -39.15 24.95 -17.77
N ILE A 401 -39.02 25.92 -16.86
CA ILE A 401 -39.72 25.94 -15.57
C ILE A 401 -41.16 26.40 -15.76
N GLY A 402 -42.09 25.45 -15.85
CA GLY A 402 -43.54 25.68 -15.90
C GLY A 402 -44.23 25.48 -14.55
N GLU A 403 -45.56 25.39 -14.59
CA GLU A 403 -46.38 25.17 -13.38
C GLU A 403 -46.06 23.84 -12.68
N LYS A 404 -45.88 22.77 -13.47
CA LYS A 404 -45.56 21.44 -12.95
C LYS A 404 -44.20 21.44 -12.22
N GLU A 405 -43.20 22.10 -12.80
CA GLU A 405 -41.86 22.19 -12.22
C GLU A 405 -41.87 23.05 -10.95
N ARG A 406 -42.63 24.15 -10.92
CA ARG A 406 -42.82 24.95 -9.70
C ARG A 406 -43.50 24.16 -8.58
N GLN A 407 -44.53 23.38 -8.90
CA GLN A 407 -45.16 22.48 -7.92
C GLN A 407 -44.20 21.41 -7.41
N ALA A 408 -43.30 20.90 -8.27
CA ALA A 408 -42.26 19.96 -7.86
C ALA A 408 -41.21 20.61 -6.93
N ILE A 409 -40.82 21.86 -7.20
CA ILE A 409 -39.94 22.65 -6.32
C ILE A 409 -40.63 22.91 -4.97
N GLU A 410 -41.88 23.36 -4.97
CA GLU A 410 -42.67 23.59 -3.75
C GLU A 410 -42.85 22.29 -2.93
N LEU A 411 -43.04 21.15 -3.61
CA LEU A 411 -43.08 19.85 -2.95
C LEU A 411 -41.76 19.53 -2.23
N MET A 412 -40.60 19.73 -2.87
CA MET A 412 -39.30 19.51 -2.24
C MET A 412 -39.10 20.42 -1.03
N GLU A 413 -39.46 21.71 -1.14
CA GLU A 413 -39.40 22.65 -0.01
C GLU A 413 -40.28 22.20 1.16
N ASN A 414 -41.50 21.74 0.88
CA ASN A 414 -42.42 21.22 1.89
C ASN A 414 -41.91 19.93 2.54
N LEU A 415 -41.32 19.01 1.75
CA LEU A 415 -40.71 17.78 2.26
C LEU A 415 -39.50 18.09 3.17
N SER A 416 -38.64 19.04 2.77
CA SER A 416 -37.52 19.51 3.60
C SER A 416 -38.02 20.09 4.92
N ARG A 417 -39.00 21.01 4.84
CA ARG A 417 -39.55 21.72 6.00
C ARG A 417 -40.24 20.78 6.98
N ASN A 418 -41.11 19.91 6.48
CA ASN A 418 -41.94 19.03 7.32
C ASN A 418 -41.20 17.76 7.76
N GLY A 419 -40.14 17.36 7.05
CA GLY A 419 -39.29 16.23 7.38
C GLY A 419 -38.07 16.64 8.19
N PHE A 420 -36.97 16.98 7.49
CA PHE A 420 -35.65 17.19 8.11
C PHE A 420 -35.60 18.41 9.02
N GLU A 421 -36.09 19.57 8.58
CA GLU A 421 -36.00 20.81 9.37
C GLU A 421 -36.85 20.71 10.65
N LYS A 422 -38.06 20.16 10.53
CA LYS A 422 -38.92 19.86 11.67
C LYS A 422 -38.25 18.91 12.65
N LEU A 423 -37.64 17.82 12.17
CA LEU A 423 -36.90 16.88 13.03
C LEU A 423 -35.77 17.58 13.81
N MET A 424 -34.97 18.40 13.12
CA MET A 424 -33.86 19.14 13.72
C MET A 424 -34.37 20.12 14.79
N MET A 425 -35.48 20.81 14.52
CA MET A 425 -36.08 21.79 15.43
C MET A 425 -36.72 21.14 16.66
N GLU A 426 -37.59 20.13 16.48
CA GLU A 426 -38.34 19.50 17.58
C GLU A 426 -37.45 18.76 18.57
N ASN A 427 -36.27 18.30 18.13
CA ASN A 427 -35.31 17.58 18.97
C ASN A 427 -34.13 18.45 19.44
N GLU A 428 -34.14 19.74 19.08
CA GLU A 428 -33.07 20.71 19.37
C GLU A 428 -31.69 20.19 18.94
N LEU A 429 -31.58 19.72 17.69
CA LEU A 429 -30.35 19.10 17.18
C LEU A 429 -29.39 20.14 16.60
N ASP A 430 -28.10 19.94 16.84
CA ASP A 430 -27.02 20.66 16.18
C ASP A 430 -26.62 20.00 14.86
N ALA A 431 -26.71 18.68 14.77
CA ALA A 431 -26.44 17.92 13.55
C ALA A 431 -27.18 16.58 13.53
N LEU A 432 -27.56 16.13 12.34
CA LEU A 432 -27.88 14.74 12.02
C LEU A 432 -26.58 13.98 11.72
N VAL A 433 -26.43 12.78 12.27
CA VAL A 433 -25.26 11.92 12.11
C VAL A 433 -25.66 10.63 11.40
N THR A 434 -25.00 10.33 10.30
CA THR A 434 -25.23 9.08 9.55
C THR A 434 -23.93 8.43 9.09
N PRO A 435 -23.84 7.09 9.05
CA PRO A 435 -22.73 6.42 8.38
C PRO A 435 -22.95 6.46 6.87
N GLY A 436 -21.88 6.71 6.12
CA GLY A 436 -21.95 6.71 4.67
C GLY A 436 -22.80 7.84 4.10
N THR A 437 -23.55 7.50 3.06
CA THR A 437 -24.11 8.46 2.10
C THR A 437 -25.64 8.49 2.09
N GLY A 438 -26.27 7.71 2.98
CA GLY A 438 -27.71 7.48 2.98
C GLY A 438 -28.56 8.74 3.20
N ALA A 439 -28.07 9.72 3.98
CA ALA A 439 -28.80 10.96 4.25
C ALA A 439 -28.57 12.07 3.22
N ILE A 440 -27.73 11.85 2.21
CA ILE A 440 -27.43 12.87 1.19
C ILE A 440 -28.70 13.43 0.53
N PRO A 441 -29.68 12.62 0.10
CA PRO A 441 -30.88 13.17 -0.54
C PRO A 441 -31.71 14.05 0.39
N VAL A 442 -31.68 13.76 1.70
CA VAL A 442 -32.37 14.56 2.73
C VAL A 442 -31.76 15.96 2.82
N LEU A 443 -30.43 16.07 2.74
CA LEU A 443 -29.75 17.36 2.75
C LEU A 443 -29.92 18.09 1.41
N ALA A 444 -29.88 17.36 0.30
CA ALA A 444 -29.92 17.92 -1.05
C ALA A 444 -31.23 18.65 -1.36
N ILE A 445 -32.40 18.05 -1.06
CA ILE A 445 -33.70 18.65 -1.42
C ILE A 445 -33.98 19.99 -0.73
N GLY A 446 -33.35 20.23 0.43
CA GLY A 446 -33.48 21.48 1.17
C GLY A 446 -32.32 22.46 0.95
N GLY A 447 -31.25 22.06 0.26
CA GLY A 447 -30.02 22.84 0.15
C GLY A 447 -29.32 23.03 1.49
N HIS A 448 -29.27 21.97 2.29
CA HIS A 448 -28.70 21.98 3.65
C HIS A 448 -27.21 21.63 3.66
N PRO A 449 -26.41 22.22 4.56
CA PRO A 449 -24.98 21.92 4.63
C PRO A 449 -24.72 20.54 5.21
N GLY A 450 -23.65 19.91 4.73
CA GLY A 450 -23.14 18.65 5.25
C GLY A 450 -21.62 18.58 5.16
N ILE A 451 -21.03 17.78 6.04
CA ILE A 451 -19.60 17.45 6.00
C ILE A 451 -19.41 15.96 6.30
N THR A 452 -18.70 15.28 5.40
CA THR A 452 -18.26 13.89 5.61
C THR A 452 -16.83 13.89 6.14
N VAL A 453 -16.57 13.12 7.18
CA VAL A 453 -15.25 12.90 7.78
C VAL A 453 -14.92 11.40 7.74
N PRO A 454 -13.69 10.99 7.38
CA PRO A 454 -13.28 9.59 7.42
C PRO A 454 -13.55 8.92 8.77
N ALA A 455 -14.09 7.71 8.73
CA ALA A 455 -14.56 6.97 9.91
C ALA A 455 -14.04 5.53 9.99
N GLY A 456 -13.42 4.99 8.94
CA GLY A 456 -12.79 3.68 8.99
C GLY A 456 -12.77 2.99 7.63
N TYR A 457 -12.63 1.67 7.66
CA TYR A 457 -12.63 0.81 6.49
C TYR A 457 -13.54 -0.39 6.72
N ASP A 458 -14.19 -0.87 5.68
CA ASP A 458 -14.91 -2.13 5.72
C ASP A 458 -13.96 -3.34 5.65
N SER A 459 -14.52 -4.56 5.64
CA SER A 459 -13.76 -5.81 5.60
C SER A 459 -12.94 -6.01 4.32
N ASP A 460 -13.31 -5.36 3.23
CA ASP A 460 -12.64 -5.44 1.94
C ASP A 460 -11.57 -4.33 1.78
N GLY A 461 -11.47 -3.45 2.79
CA GLY A 461 -10.53 -2.33 2.83
C GLY A 461 -11.05 -1.07 2.16
N MET A 462 -12.33 -1.00 1.80
CA MET A 462 -12.95 0.21 1.25
C MET A 462 -13.20 1.20 2.39
N PRO A 463 -12.77 2.47 2.26
CA PRO A 463 -13.03 3.45 3.30
C PRO A 463 -14.52 3.82 3.38
N PHE A 464 -14.93 4.24 4.56
CA PHE A 464 -16.21 4.89 4.79
C PHE A 464 -16.03 6.06 5.76
N GLY A 465 -16.97 6.99 5.72
CA GLY A 465 -17.04 8.20 6.51
C GLY A 465 -18.31 8.29 7.36
N ILE A 466 -18.31 9.27 8.25
CA ILE A 466 -19.48 9.74 8.99
C ILE A 466 -19.88 11.09 8.42
N CYS A 467 -21.15 11.25 8.08
CA CYS A 467 -21.72 12.49 7.57
C CYS A 467 -22.45 13.24 8.68
N PHE A 468 -22.07 14.50 8.90
CA PHE A 468 -22.75 15.45 9.78
C PHE A 468 -23.53 16.44 8.91
N GLY A 469 -24.87 16.38 8.98
CA GLY A 469 -25.77 17.29 8.27
C GLY A 469 -26.43 18.28 9.23
N GLY A 470 -26.56 19.54 8.82
CA GLY A 470 -27.18 20.59 9.62
C GLY A 470 -28.22 21.38 8.83
N THR A 471 -28.90 22.34 9.43
CA THR A 471 -29.78 23.27 8.69
C THR A 471 -28.98 24.44 8.10
N LYS A 472 -29.55 25.21 7.17
CA LYS A 472 -28.92 26.41 6.59
C LYS A 472 -28.30 27.32 7.67
N GLY A 473 -27.03 27.71 7.49
CA GLY A 473 -26.31 28.60 8.40
C GLY A 473 -25.69 27.92 9.63
N THR A 474 -25.72 26.59 9.71
CA THR A 474 -25.13 25.82 10.83
C THR A 474 -23.73 25.28 10.54
N GLU A 475 -23.11 25.67 9.43
CA GLU A 475 -21.74 25.31 9.06
C GLU A 475 -20.74 25.51 10.21
N PRO A 476 -20.79 26.60 11.01
CA PRO A 476 -19.94 26.73 12.20
C PRO A 476 -20.05 25.56 13.19
N LYS A 477 -21.28 25.09 13.46
CA LYS A 477 -21.52 23.95 14.36
C LYS A 477 -21.02 22.66 13.74
N LEU A 478 -21.26 22.46 12.44
CA LEU A 478 -20.80 21.27 11.72
C LEU A 478 -19.28 21.19 11.71
N ILE A 479 -18.58 22.31 11.54
CA ILE A 479 -17.11 22.38 11.59
C ILE A 479 -16.60 22.03 12.99
N GLU A 480 -17.18 22.58 14.05
CA GLU A 480 -16.81 22.24 15.44
C GLU A 480 -16.98 20.72 15.70
N ILE A 481 -18.10 20.15 15.27
CA ILE A 481 -18.41 18.72 15.45
C ILE A 481 -17.44 17.86 14.63
N ALA A 482 -17.28 18.16 13.35
CA ALA A 482 -16.45 17.41 12.43
C ALA A 482 -14.98 17.45 12.82
N TYR A 483 -14.45 18.62 13.18
CA TYR A 483 -13.06 18.77 13.60
C TYR A 483 -12.83 18.03 14.93
N ALA A 484 -13.69 18.21 15.92
CA ALA A 484 -13.57 17.47 17.18
C ALA A 484 -13.70 15.95 16.99
N PHE A 485 -14.56 15.50 16.09
CA PHE A 485 -14.64 14.08 15.74
C PHE A 485 -13.34 13.60 15.07
N GLU A 486 -12.83 14.32 14.07
CA GLU A 486 -11.56 14.04 13.40
C GLU A 486 -10.41 13.92 14.39
N GLN A 487 -10.28 14.86 15.34
CA GLN A 487 -9.20 14.84 16.35
C GLN A 487 -9.25 13.59 17.25
N VAL A 488 -10.41 12.98 17.42
CA VAL A 488 -10.61 11.82 18.30
C VAL A 488 -10.58 10.50 17.54
N SER A 489 -11.09 10.48 16.32
CA SER A 489 -11.01 9.34 15.39
C SER A 489 -9.56 9.16 14.92
N SER A 490 -8.87 10.27 14.63
CA SER A 490 -7.41 10.37 14.50
C SER A 490 -6.69 10.42 15.85
N GLY A 491 -7.39 10.09 16.94
CA GLY A 491 -6.86 9.94 18.30
C GLY A 491 -6.96 8.49 18.81
N SER A 492 -7.85 7.68 18.21
CA SER A 492 -7.84 6.21 18.30
C SER A 492 -6.71 5.61 17.48
N CYS A 493 -6.38 6.26 16.37
CA CYS A 493 -5.07 6.19 15.76
C CYS A 493 -4.36 7.44 16.26
N HIS A 494 -3.75 7.46 17.46
CA HIS A 494 -2.83 8.54 17.82
C HIS A 494 -2.04 8.91 16.57
N ASN A 495 -1.77 10.20 16.36
CA ASN A 495 -0.64 10.61 15.55
C ASN A 495 0.60 10.08 16.29
N ILE A 496 0.83 8.78 16.09
CA ILE A 496 1.92 8.03 16.63
C ILE A 496 3.07 8.56 15.79
N ASN A 497 3.81 9.51 16.35
CA ASN A 497 5.09 9.92 15.79
C ASN A 497 6.13 8.77 15.88
N PHE A 498 5.71 7.56 16.26
CA PHE A 498 6.50 6.33 16.18
C PHE A 498 6.50 5.83 14.73
N SER A 499 7.56 6.19 14.02
CA SER A 499 7.86 5.61 12.73
C SER A 499 8.23 4.14 12.90
N ILE A 500 7.57 3.23 12.17
CA ILE A 500 7.97 1.81 12.09
C ILE A 500 9.12 1.57 11.09
N LYS A 501 9.62 2.63 10.44
CA LYS A 501 10.73 2.53 9.48
C LYS A 501 12.02 2.20 10.24
N GLU A 502 12.63 1.07 9.90
CA GLU A 502 13.92 0.60 10.45
C GLU A 502 13.96 0.33 11.97
N VAL A 503 12.82 0.30 12.67
CA VAL A 503 12.77 -0.04 14.10
C VAL A 503 13.10 -1.51 14.33
N THR A 504 13.86 -1.78 15.41
CA THR A 504 14.26 -3.13 15.82
C THR A 504 13.23 -3.75 16.76
N ILE A 505 13.33 -5.07 17.00
CA ILE A 505 12.50 -5.75 18.02
C ILE A 505 12.72 -5.10 19.40
N HIS A 506 13.94 -4.63 19.69
CA HIS A 506 14.23 -3.97 20.96
C HIS A 506 13.44 -2.67 21.11
N ASP A 507 13.44 -1.83 20.08
CA ASP A 507 12.73 -0.54 20.08
C ASP A 507 11.22 -0.77 20.19
N LEU A 508 10.69 -1.75 19.44
CA LEU A 508 9.29 -2.15 19.51
C LEU A 508 8.91 -2.62 20.92
N GLN A 509 9.71 -3.50 21.54
CA GLN A 509 9.42 -3.95 22.91
C GLN A 509 9.53 -2.80 23.93
N LEU A 510 10.43 -1.85 23.72
CA LEU A 510 10.56 -0.68 24.58
C LEU A 510 9.31 0.20 24.50
N ALA A 511 8.86 0.53 23.28
CA ALA A 511 7.64 1.31 23.04
C ALA A 511 6.39 0.62 23.60
N LEU A 512 6.27 -0.71 23.38
CA LEU A 512 5.18 -1.53 23.93
C LEU A 512 5.19 -1.57 25.47
N LYS A 513 6.38 -1.54 26.09
CA LYS A 513 6.53 -1.52 27.56
C LYS A 513 6.21 -0.15 28.14
N GLN A 514 6.53 0.92 27.42
CA GLN A 514 6.29 2.31 27.84
C GLN A 514 4.85 2.77 27.54
N ASN A 515 4.04 1.93 26.88
CA ASN A 515 2.71 2.27 26.35
C ASN A 515 2.73 3.43 25.34
N GLU A 516 3.86 3.64 24.66
CA GLU A 516 3.98 4.56 23.52
C GLU A 516 3.37 3.95 22.26
N LEU A 517 3.27 2.62 22.23
CA LEU A 517 2.69 1.82 21.16
C LEU A 517 1.96 0.63 21.78
N THR A 518 0.87 0.18 21.17
CA THR A 518 0.25 -1.12 21.46
C THR A 518 0.52 -2.13 20.34
N SER A 519 0.39 -3.42 20.61
CA SER A 519 0.56 -4.47 19.60
C SER A 519 -0.50 -4.31 18.50
N ARG A 520 -1.73 -3.92 18.86
CA ARG A 520 -2.78 -3.58 17.88
C ARG A 520 -2.35 -2.44 16.97
N GLN A 521 -1.87 -1.32 17.53
CA GLN A 521 -1.40 -0.18 16.75
C GLN A 521 -0.23 -0.56 15.84
N LEU A 522 0.71 -1.38 16.34
CA LEU A 522 1.82 -1.90 15.55
C LEU A 522 1.34 -2.73 14.34
N VAL A 523 0.34 -3.59 14.54
CA VAL A 523 -0.28 -4.35 13.43
C VAL A 523 -0.97 -3.40 12.45
N GLU A 524 -1.73 -2.40 12.93
CA GLU A 524 -2.38 -1.40 12.07
C GLU A 524 -1.36 -0.62 11.21
N LEU A 525 -0.21 -0.24 11.78
CA LEU A 525 0.89 0.43 11.06
C LEU A 525 1.47 -0.45 9.94
N TYR A 526 1.76 -1.73 10.20
CA TYR A 526 2.23 -2.64 9.16
C TYR A 526 1.17 -2.94 8.10
N LEU A 527 -0.10 -3.05 8.48
CA LEU A 527 -1.19 -3.20 7.51
C LEU A 527 -1.31 -1.98 6.59
N LYS A 528 -1.09 -0.75 7.11
CA LYS A 528 -1.02 0.49 6.29
C LYS A 528 0.11 0.38 5.26
N GLU A 529 1.32 -0.01 5.67
CA GLU A 529 2.45 -0.16 4.74
C GLU A 529 2.24 -1.27 3.71
N ILE A 530 1.64 -2.41 4.11
CA ILE A 530 1.32 -3.50 3.18
C ILE A 530 0.32 -3.02 2.11
N ARG A 531 -0.75 -2.32 2.49
CA ARG A 531 -1.72 -1.79 1.52
C ARG A 531 -1.07 -0.85 0.51
N ARG A 532 -0.12 -0.02 0.98
CA ARG A 532 0.58 0.98 0.17
C ARG A 532 1.58 0.35 -0.81
N LEU A 533 2.38 -0.62 -0.35
CA LEU A 533 3.54 -1.12 -1.10
C LEU A 533 3.31 -2.46 -1.80
N ASN A 534 2.48 -3.34 -1.23
CA ASN A 534 2.32 -4.70 -1.74
C ASN A 534 1.69 -4.80 -3.14
N PRO A 535 0.80 -3.90 -3.60
CA PRO A 535 0.34 -3.90 -4.98
C PRO A 535 1.47 -3.80 -6.02
N ILE A 536 2.58 -3.15 -5.66
CA ILE A 536 3.76 -2.96 -6.50
C ILE A 536 4.79 -4.08 -6.26
N LEU A 537 5.09 -4.36 -4.99
CA LEU A 537 6.21 -5.22 -4.59
C LEU A 537 5.86 -6.71 -4.54
N LYS A 538 4.58 -7.05 -4.32
CA LYS A 538 4.05 -8.42 -4.23
C LYS A 538 4.82 -9.30 -3.23
N GLY A 539 5.19 -8.72 -2.08
CA GLY A 539 5.91 -9.40 -1.01
C GLY A 539 5.03 -10.26 -0.08
N VAL A 540 3.75 -9.91 0.04
CA VAL A 540 2.74 -10.57 0.89
C VAL A 540 1.69 -11.21 0.01
N ILE A 541 1.42 -12.51 0.19
CA ILE A 541 0.44 -13.25 -0.62
C ILE A 541 -0.91 -13.37 0.06
N GLU A 542 -0.96 -13.34 1.40
CA GLU A 542 -2.20 -13.46 2.18
C GLU A 542 -2.04 -12.83 3.55
N LEU A 543 -3.06 -12.13 4.06
CA LEU A 543 -3.06 -11.53 5.40
C LEU A 543 -3.92 -12.34 6.35
N ASN A 544 -3.51 -12.46 7.61
CA ASN A 544 -4.30 -13.15 8.63
C ASN A 544 -5.48 -12.26 9.04
N PRO A 545 -6.73 -12.66 8.78
CA PRO A 545 -7.90 -11.84 9.15
C PRO A 545 -8.04 -11.68 10.66
N ASP A 546 -7.44 -12.57 11.45
CA ASP A 546 -7.51 -12.55 12.91
C ASP A 546 -6.31 -11.78 13.55
N ALA A 547 -5.38 -11.23 12.76
CA ALA A 547 -4.15 -10.58 13.27
C ALA A 547 -4.41 -9.44 14.28
N LEU A 548 -5.42 -8.60 14.05
CA LEU A 548 -5.78 -7.54 14.99
C LEU A 548 -6.33 -8.08 16.31
N CYS A 549 -7.09 -9.17 16.27
CA CYS A 549 -7.59 -9.85 17.46
C CYS A 549 -6.46 -10.52 18.25
N GLU A 550 -5.50 -11.15 17.55
CA GLU A 550 -4.28 -11.67 18.17
C GLU A 550 -3.46 -10.56 18.85
N ALA A 551 -3.42 -9.38 18.23
CA ALA A 551 -2.74 -8.20 18.78
C ALA A 551 -3.44 -7.67 20.04
N ASP A 552 -4.77 -7.56 20.02
CA ASP A 552 -5.57 -7.19 21.19
C ASP A 552 -5.35 -8.18 22.35
N LYS A 553 -5.28 -9.48 22.05
CA LYS A 553 -4.94 -10.51 23.04
C LYS A 553 -3.52 -10.32 23.60
N ALA A 554 -2.54 -10.04 22.74
CA ALA A 554 -1.17 -9.79 23.18
C ALA A 554 -1.07 -8.57 24.12
N ASP A 555 -1.82 -7.51 23.83
CA ASP A 555 -1.91 -6.31 24.68
C ASP A 555 -2.60 -6.58 26.02
N TYR A 556 -3.67 -7.38 26.02
CA TYR A 556 -4.30 -7.85 27.26
C TYR A 556 -3.34 -8.68 28.12
N GLU A 557 -2.64 -9.65 27.51
CA GLU A 557 -1.66 -10.48 28.22
C GLU A 557 -0.49 -9.66 28.79
N ARG A 558 -0.09 -8.59 28.09
CA ARG A 558 0.96 -7.67 28.58
C ARG A 558 0.54 -6.96 29.86
N LYS A 559 -0.74 -6.58 29.99
CA LYS A 559 -1.31 -5.94 31.19
C LYS A 559 -1.53 -6.92 32.34
N ALA A 560 -1.93 -8.16 32.03
CA ALA A 560 -2.34 -9.15 33.03
C ALA A 560 -1.18 -9.93 33.68
N LYS A 561 -0.05 -10.08 32.98
CA LYS A 561 1.11 -10.85 33.46
C LYS A 561 2.10 -9.97 34.23
N VAL A 562 2.91 -10.62 35.09
CA VAL A 562 3.98 -9.94 35.86
C VAL A 562 4.93 -9.19 34.89
N PRO A 563 5.24 -7.91 35.14
CA PRO A 563 6.17 -7.15 34.31
C PRO A 563 7.51 -7.89 34.13
N GLY A 564 7.91 -8.12 32.88
CA GLY A 564 9.18 -8.79 32.55
C GLY A 564 9.11 -10.32 32.39
N SER A 565 7.91 -10.92 32.51
CA SER A 565 7.69 -12.35 32.24
C SER A 565 7.53 -12.70 30.75
N GLN A 566 7.37 -11.69 29.89
CA GLN A 566 7.13 -11.85 28.46
C GLN A 566 8.44 -12.06 27.68
N THR A 567 8.37 -12.84 26.59
CA THR A 567 9.52 -12.99 25.68
C THR A 567 9.71 -11.75 24.81
N ARG A 568 10.87 -11.63 24.15
CA ARG A 568 11.16 -10.51 23.24
C ARG A 568 10.26 -10.45 22.00
N LEU A 569 9.53 -11.52 21.67
CA LEU A 569 8.60 -11.55 20.53
C LEU A 569 7.15 -11.31 20.92
N HIS A 570 6.85 -11.10 22.21
CA HIS A 570 5.47 -10.90 22.66
C HIS A 570 4.86 -9.66 22.03
N GLY A 571 3.78 -9.82 21.25
CA GLY A 571 3.12 -8.75 20.50
C GLY A 571 3.83 -8.28 19.23
N ILE A 572 4.88 -8.98 18.78
CA ILE A 572 5.60 -8.63 17.53
C ILE A 572 4.94 -9.35 16.35
N PRO A 573 4.53 -8.63 15.28
CA PRO A 573 3.98 -9.23 14.07
C PRO A 573 5.07 -9.83 13.18
N ILE A 574 4.81 -11.03 12.67
CA ILE A 574 5.74 -11.84 11.86
C ILE A 574 5.01 -12.37 10.62
N LEU A 575 5.67 -12.27 9.46
CA LEU A 575 5.25 -12.99 8.25
C LEU A 575 5.97 -14.33 8.16
N VAL A 576 5.26 -15.39 7.79
CA VAL A 576 5.86 -16.69 7.49
C VAL A 576 5.73 -16.96 6.00
N LYS A 577 6.76 -17.52 5.35
CA LYS A 577 6.70 -17.92 3.95
C LYS A 577 5.50 -18.84 3.70
N ASP A 578 4.83 -18.71 2.56
CA ASP A 578 3.58 -19.43 2.24
C ASP A 578 3.73 -20.96 2.08
N ASN A 579 4.93 -21.51 2.24
CA ASN A 579 5.15 -22.95 2.40
C ASN A 579 5.17 -23.42 3.87
N ILE A 580 4.98 -22.53 4.85
CA ILE A 580 4.97 -22.84 6.28
C ILE A 580 3.52 -22.91 6.78
N ALA A 581 3.09 -24.07 7.28
CA ALA A 581 1.71 -24.29 7.73
C ALA A 581 1.33 -23.45 8.95
N THR A 582 0.11 -22.91 8.93
CA THR A 582 -0.56 -22.28 10.07
C THR A 582 -2.00 -22.78 10.15
N LYS A 583 -2.52 -22.99 11.36
CA LYS A 583 -3.91 -23.36 11.63
C LYS A 583 -4.90 -22.19 11.60
N ASP A 584 -4.41 -20.99 11.30
CA ASP A 584 -5.20 -19.79 11.06
C ASP A 584 -6.14 -19.94 9.86
N LYS A 585 -7.01 -18.94 9.67
CA LYS A 585 -7.83 -18.78 8.44
C LYS A 585 -6.97 -18.28 7.27
N LEU A 586 -5.88 -18.99 7.02
CA LEU A 586 -4.88 -18.74 5.99
C LEU A 586 -4.66 -20.01 5.18
N ASN A 587 -4.29 -19.84 3.91
CA ASN A 587 -3.84 -20.96 3.09
C ASN A 587 -2.34 -21.20 3.27
N THR A 588 -1.86 -22.39 2.91
CA THR A 588 -0.43 -22.73 2.82
C THR A 588 -0.22 -23.39 1.46
N THR A 589 0.14 -22.58 0.46
CA THR A 589 -0.03 -22.97 -0.95
C THR A 589 1.28 -23.20 -1.70
N ALA A 590 2.42 -22.86 -1.10
CA ALA A 590 3.69 -22.74 -1.82
C ALA A 590 3.57 -21.91 -3.11
N GLY A 591 2.65 -20.93 -3.13
CA GLY A 591 2.36 -20.07 -4.28
C GLY A 591 1.47 -20.65 -5.38
N SER A 592 1.04 -21.92 -5.28
CA SER A 592 0.27 -22.61 -6.33
C SER A 592 -1.22 -22.69 -6.02
N PHE A 593 -2.06 -22.56 -7.04
CA PHE A 593 -3.51 -22.74 -6.91
C PHE A 593 -3.90 -24.19 -6.64
N ALA A 594 -3.04 -25.17 -6.94
CA ALA A 594 -3.28 -26.59 -6.67
C ALA A 594 -3.54 -26.89 -5.18
N LEU A 595 -2.98 -26.07 -4.28
CA LEU A 595 -3.12 -26.21 -2.83
C LEU A 595 -4.13 -25.22 -2.22
N LEU A 596 -4.74 -24.34 -3.02
CA LEU A 596 -5.70 -23.37 -2.51
C LEU A 596 -6.91 -24.10 -1.89
N GLY A 597 -7.28 -23.71 -0.66
CA GLY A 597 -8.35 -24.36 0.10
C GLY A 597 -7.92 -25.64 0.85
N SER A 598 -6.64 -26.02 0.81
CA SER A 598 -6.14 -27.15 1.61
C SER A 598 -6.15 -26.84 3.10
N VAL A 599 -6.47 -27.85 3.92
CA VAL A 599 -6.54 -27.74 5.37
C VAL A 599 -5.38 -28.52 5.99
N VAL A 600 -4.45 -27.80 6.61
CA VAL A 600 -3.31 -28.41 7.33
C VAL A 600 -3.76 -29.05 8.65
N PRO A 601 -3.13 -30.13 9.12
CA PRO A 601 -3.53 -30.81 10.35
C PRO A 601 -3.11 -30.05 11.62
N ARG A 602 -2.09 -29.21 11.55
CA ARG A 602 -1.49 -28.48 12.69
C ARG A 602 -0.68 -27.26 12.22
N ASP A 603 -0.34 -26.38 13.15
CA ASP A 603 0.72 -25.37 12.95
C ASP A 603 2.05 -26.07 12.66
N ALA A 604 2.90 -25.46 11.83
CA ALA A 604 4.29 -25.87 11.71
C ALA A 604 5.01 -25.77 13.07
N GLY A 605 6.04 -26.59 13.29
CA GLY A 605 6.78 -26.62 14.56
C GLY A 605 7.35 -25.25 14.95
N VAL A 606 7.86 -24.51 13.96
CA VAL A 606 8.34 -23.12 14.14
C VAL A 606 7.22 -22.13 14.48
N VAL A 607 6.04 -22.28 13.89
CA VAL A 607 4.87 -21.42 14.18
C VAL A 607 4.37 -21.66 15.61
N THR A 608 4.31 -22.93 16.03
CA THR A 608 3.97 -23.30 17.41
C THR A 608 4.90 -22.61 18.41
N LYS A 609 6.21 -22.60 18.12
CA LYS A 609 7.20 -21.93 18.97
C LYS A 609 7.06 -20.39 18.93
N LEU A 610 6.81 -19.78 17.77
CA LEU A 610 6.53 -18.34 17.66
C LEU A 610 5.31 -17.92 18.49
N ARG A 611 4.21 -18.68 18.40
CA ARG A 611 3.00 -18.44 19.20
C ARG A 611 3.28 -18.58 20.70
N LYS A 612 4.07 -19.58 21.10
CA LYS A 612 4.51 -19.73 22.50
C LYS A 612 5.37 -18.55 22.97
N ALA A 613 6.11 -17.91 22.07
CA ALA A 613 6.86 -16.68 22.34
C ALA A 613 5.95 -15.42 22.39
N GLY A 614 4.67 -15.54 22.01
CA GLY A 614 3.71 -14.44 21.98
C GLY A 614 3.74 -13.61 20.68
N ALA A 615 4.39 -14.11 19.63
CA ALA A 615 4.38 -13.45 18.32
C ALA A 615 2.99 -13.52 17.67
N ILE A 616 2.68 -12.52 16.84
CA ILE A 616 1.44 -12.43 16.07
C ILE A 616 1.76 -12.88 14.64
N ILE A 617 1.00 -13.83 14.09
CA ILE A 617 1.18 -14.24 12.70
C ILE A 617 0.39 -13.25 11.82
N LEU A 618 1.10 -12.31 11.20
CA LEU A 618 0.48 -11.24 10.40
C LEU A 618 -0.10 -11.78 9.09
N GLY A 619 0.47 -12.84 8.54
CA GLY A 619 0.08 -13.40 7.26
C GLY A 619 1.17 -14.27 6.63
N LYS A 620 1.02 -14.48 5.32
CA LYS A 620 1.90 -15.26 4.46
C LYS A 620 2.74 -14.37 3.55
N ALA A 621 4.05 -14.55 3.59
CA ALA A 621 4.95 -13.97 2.62
C ALA A 621 4.95 -14.77 1.31
N SER A 622 4.97 -14.06 0.17
CA SER A 622 5.07 -14.67 -1.16
C SER A 622 6.41 -15.39 -1.36
N LEU A 623 6.50 -16.21 -2.40
CA LEU A 623 7.69 -16.99 -2.74
C LEU A 623 7.80 -17.26 -4.24
N GLY A 624 8.98 -17.71 -4.67
CA GLY A 624 9.11 -18.48 -5.90
C GLY A 624 8.36 -19.80 -5.77
N GLU A 625 7.46 -20.09 -6.71
CA GLU A 625 6.49 -21.19 -6.61
C GLU A 625 7.15 -22.54 -6.31
N TRP A 626 6.57 -23.30 -5.39
CA TRP A 626 7.12 -24.59 -4.93
C TRP A 626 8.57 -24.49 -4.48
N SER A 627 8.91 -23.37 -3.84
CA SER A 627 10.28 -23.03 -3.44
C SER A 627 11.28 -23.07 -4.60
N HIS A 628 10.81 -22.67 -5.79
CA HIS A 628 11.53 -22.69 -7.07
C HIS A 628 11.89 -24.09 -7.59
N PHE A 629 11.19 -25.13 -7.14
CA PHE A 629 11.45 -26.52 -7.55
C PHE A 629 10.43 -27.08 -8.56
N ARG A 630 9.61 -26.21 -9.17
CA ARG A 630 8.74 -26.59 -10.30
C ARG A 630 9.51 -26.72 -11.61
N THR A 631 10.42 -25.79 -11.86
CA THR A 631 11.23 -25.71 -13.08
C THR A 631 12.53 -24.96 -12.83
N ALA A 632 13.59 -25.30 -13.55
CA ALA A 632 14.85 -24.55 -13.54
C ALA A 632 14.82 -23.24 -14.35
N ARG A 633 13.77 -23.00 -15.16
CA ARG A 633 13.72 -21.92 -16.16
C ARG A 633 12.77 -20.78 -15.83
N GLY A 634 12.08 -20.84 -14.70
CA GLY A 634 11.11 -19.83 -14.28
C GLY A 634 11.74 -18.61 -13.61
N PRO A 635 10.99 -17.52 -13.40
CA PRO A 635 11.44 -16.41 -12.55
C PRO A 635 11.57 -16.85 -11.08
N LEU A 636 12.59 -16.33 -10.37
CA LEU A 636 12.94 -16.78 -9.01
C LEU A 636 11.91 -16.38 -7.95
N ALA A 637 11.19 -15.28 -8.18
CA ALA A 637 10.25 -14.68 -7.25
C ALA A 637 8.79 -14.67 -7.74
N TRP A 638 8.49 -15.49 -8.74
CA TRP A 638 7.14 -15.62 -9.27
C TRP A 638 6.41 -16.83 -8.70
N SER A 639 5.11 -16.67 -8.46
CA SER A 639 4.17 -17.77 -8.31
C SER A 639 2.83 -17.45 -8.97
N ALA A 640 2.07 -18.48 -9.35
CA ALA A 640 0.76 -18.31 -9.98
C ALA A 640 -0.17 -17.46 -9.12
N ARG A 641 -0.22 -17.73 -7.81
CA ARG A 641 -1.09 -17.04 -6.88
C ARG A 641 -0.54 -15.67 -6.45
N GLY A 642 0.76 -15.56 -6.23
CA GLY A 642 1.40 -14.33 -5.72
C GLY A 642 1.82 -13.33 -6.79
N GLY A 643 1.89 -13.75 -8.05
CA GLY A 643 2.51 -12.97 -9.13
C GLY A 643 4.03 -12.83 -8.96
N GLN A 644 4.63 -11.92 -9.73
CA GLN A 644 6.07 -11.63 -9.68
C GLN A 644 6.41 -10.67 -8.54
N GLY A 645 7.17 -11.13 -7.55
CA GLY A 645 7.79 -10.28 -6.54
C GLY A 645 8.84 -9.34 -7.14
N LYS A 646 8.93 -8.13 -6.60
CA LYS A 646 9.89 -7.10 -7.05
C LYS A 646 10.82 -6.63 -5.94
N ASN A 647 12.08 -6.44 -6.29
CA ASN A 647 13.10 -5.91 -5.40
C ASN A 647 12.74 -4.48 -4.97
N PRO A 648 12.69 -4.16 -3.66
CA PRO A 648 12.27 -2.85 -3.21
C PRO A 648 13.30 -1.73 -3.45
N TYR A 649 14.49 -2.03 -3.96
CA TYR A 649 15.49 -1.00 -4.28
C TYR A 649 15.47 -0.60 -5.76
N THR A 650 15.12 -1.54 -6.65
CA THR A 650 15.29 -1.37 -8.10
C THR A 650 14.07 -1.80 -8.92
N LEU A 651 13.02 -2.35 -8.28
CA LEU A 651 11.89 -3.03 -8.92
C LEU A 651 12.29 -4.22 -9.83
N GLY A 652 13.56 -4.65 -9.78
CA GLY A 652 14.10 -5.80 -10.49
C GLY A 652 13.91 -7.13 -9.76
N GLU A 653 14.77 -8.11 -10.06
CA GLU A 653 14.73 -9.45 -9.46
C GLU A 653 15.18 -9.42 -7.98
N PRO A 654 14.33 -9.87 -7.03
CA PRO A 654 14.68 -9.94 -5.61
C PRO A 654 15.41 -11.24 -5.21
N CYS A 655 15.72 -12.14 -6.15
CA CYS A 655 16.11 -13.53 -5.91
C CYS A 655 15.00 -14.32 -5.18
N GLY A 656 15.25 -15.58 -4.87
CA GLY A 656 14.28 -16.49 -4.27
C GLY A 656 14.93 -17.72 -3.67
N SER A 657 14.14 -18.67 -3.16
CA SER A 657 12.68 -18.68 -3.23
C SER A 657 11.97 -17.92 -2.09
N SER A 658 12.64 -17.54 -0.99
CA SER A 658 12.02 -16.73 0.08
C SER A 658 11.96 -15.23 -0.26
N SER A 659 11.53 -14.93 -1.48
CA SER A 659 11.49 -13.59 -2.07
C SER A 659 10.59 -12.65 -1.26
N GLY A 660 9.33 -13.03 -1.05
CA GLY A 660 8.35 -12.20 -0.33
C GLY A 660 8.75 -11.92 1.12
N SER A 661 9.39 -12.88 1.78
CA SER A 661 9.91 -12.72 3.16
C SER A 661 10.98 -11.61 3.22
N SER A 662 11.86 -11.55 2.22
CA SER A 662 12.94 -10.55 2.14
C SER A 662 12.42 -9.19 1.68
N ILE A 663 11.56 -9.16 0.65
CA ILE A 663 10.91 -7.94 0.15
C ILE A 663 10.15 -7.24 1.29
N SER A 664 9.33 -8.00 2.03
CA SER A 664 8.47 -7.44 3.07
C SER A 664 9.25 -6.86 4.25
N VAL A 665 10.33 -7.52 4.66
CA VAL A 665 11.21 -7.01 5.72
C VAL A 665 12.01 -5.80 5.25
N ALA A 666 12.53 -5.84 4.02
CA ALA A 666 13.31 -4.76 3.45
C ALA A 666 12.49 -3.47 3.31
N ALA A 667 11.22 -3.59 2.91
CA ALA A 667 10.30 -2.48 2.68
C ALA A 667 9.50 -2.06 3.93
N ASN A 668 9.85 -2.55 5.13
CA ASN A 668 9.13 -2.27 6.38
C ASN A 668 7.63 -2.63 6.37
N MET A 669 7.23 -3.61 5.56
CA MET A 669 5.87 -4.17 5.57
C MET A 669 5.65 -5.15 6.74
N VAL A 670 6.71 -5.58 7.42
CA VAL A 670 6.63 -6.37 8.65
C VAL A 670 7.87 -6.15 9.52
N ALA A 671 7.77 -6.43 10.83
CA ALA A 671 8.90 -6.36 11.75
C ALA A 671 10.00 -7.37 11.37
N VAL A 672 9.63 -8.64 11.22
CA VAL A 672 10.52 -9.76 10.87
C VAL A 672 9.75 -10.82 10.08
N SER A 673 10.47 -11.72 9.39
CA SER A 673 9.85 -12.83 8.67
C SER A 673 10.63 -14.13 8.81
N LEU A 674 9.97 -15.24 8.45
CA LEU A 674 10.61 -16.54 8.25
C LEU A 674 10.71 -16.87 6.77
N GLY A 675 11.84 -17.47 6.38
CA GLY A 675 12.05 -18.11 5.09
C GLY A 675 12.43 -19.58 5.24
N THR A 676 12.56 -20.27 4.12
CA THR A 676 13.06 -21.65 4.05
C THR A 676 14.18 -21.74 3.04
N GLU A 677 15.19 -22.56 3.33
CA GLU A 677 16.31 -22.80 2.42
C GLU A 677 16.58 -24.29 2.23
N THR A 678 16.65 -24.69 0.96
CA THR A 678 17.21 -25.94 0.48
C THR A 678 18.62 -25.67 -0.03
N ASP A 679 18.74 -24.80 -1.05
CA ASP A 679 19.97 -24.17 -1.51
C ASP A 679 19.71 -22.68 -1.81
N GLY A 680 20.38 -21.77 -1.10
CA GLY A 680 20.39 -20.32 -1.32
C GLY A 680 19.09 -19.56 -0.99
N SER A 681 17.97 -20.24 -0.80
CA SER A 681 16.63 -19.65 -0.72
C SER A 681 16.32 -18.75 0.50
N ILE A 682 17.22 -18.58 1.47
CA ILE A 682 17.21 -17.55 2.52
C ILE A 682 18.34 -16.54 2.26
N ILE A 683 19.58 -17.01 2.08
CA ILE A 683 20.74 -16.10 2.00
C ILE A 683 20.82 -15.31 0.69
N CYS A 684 20.29 -15.84 -0.42
CA CYS A 684 20.21 -15.15 -1.71
C CYS A 684 19.20 -13.99 -1.69
N PRO A 685 17.91 -14.21 -1.38
CA PRO A 685 16.98 -13.09 -1.33
C PRO A 685 17.34 -12.12 -0.19
N ALA A 686 17.97 -12.57 0.90
CA ALA A 686 18.49 -11.65 1.90
C ALA A 686 19.57 -10.69 1.35
N SER A 687 20.53 -11.25 0.59
CA SER A 687 21.59 -10.49 -0.10
C SER A 687 21.01 -9.45 -1.07
N PHE A 688 20.06 -9.86 -1.91
CA PHE A 688 19.48 -9.01 -2.96
C PHE A 688 18.54 -7.94 -2.43
N ASN A 689 18.01 -8.07 -1.20
CA ASN A 689 17.08 -7.12 -0.61
C ASN A 689 17.68 -6.35 0.58
N SER A 690 19.01 -6.36 0.74
CA SER A 690 19.73 -5.68 1.83
C SER A 690 19.17 -6.00 3.23
N VAL A 691 18.87 -7.27 3.49
CA VAL A 691 18.42 -7.75 4.81
C VAL A 691 19.34 -8.85 5.31
N VAL A 692 19.26 -9.16 6.59
CA VAL A 692 19.97 -10.27 7.22
C VAL A 692 19.17 -11.55 7.04
N GLY A 693 19.82 -12.62 6.61
CA GLY A 693 19.24 -13.96 6.54
C GLY A 693 20.12 -14.97 7.26
N ILE A 694 19.54 -15.75 8.18
CA ILE A 694 20.25 -16.85 8.83
C ILE A 694 19.69 -18.17 8.30
N LYS A 695 20.52 -18.92 7.59
CA LYS A 695 20.29 -20.34 7.32
C LYS A 695 20.92 -21.15 8.46
N PRO A 696 20.16 -21.79 9.35
CA PRO A 696 20.78 -22.57 10.41
C PRO A 696 21.26 -23.94 9.94
N THR A 697 21.97 -24.66 10.82
CA THR A 697 22.28 -26.09 10.67
C THR A 697 20.98 -26.84 10.46
N VAL A 698 20.96 -27.76 9.48
CA VAL A 698 19.78 -28.59 9.23
C VAL A 698 19.41 -29.36 10.51
N GLY A 699 18.14 -29.27 10.88
CA GLY A 699 17.61 -29.82 12.12
C GLY A 699 17.59 -28.86 13.31
N LEU A 700 18.31 -27.73 13.29
CA LEU A 700 18.28 -26.80 14.42
C LEU A 700 16.88 -26.21 14.67
N THR A 701 16.14 -25.98 13.58
CA THR A 701 14.75 -25.53 13.54
C THR A 701 13.89 -26.63 12.90
N SER A 702 12.69 -26.84 13.43
CA SER A 702 11.79 -27.88 12.93
C SER A 702 11.32 -27.59 11.51
N ARG A 703 11.31 -28.62 10.65
CA ARG A 703 10.69 -28.61 9.31
C ARG A 703 9.30 -29.24 9.29
N ALA A 704 8.80 -29.73 10.43
CA ALA A 704 7.47 -30.31 10.49
C ALA A 704 6.38 -29.27 10.17
N GLY A 705 5.46 -29.62 9.27
CA GLY A 705 4.42 -28.72 8.77
C GLY A 705 4.92 -27.68 7.76
N VAL A 706 6.06 -27.92 7.11
CA VAL A 706 6.56 -27.09 5.99
C VAL A 706 6.48 -27.93 4.71
N ILE A 707 5.98 -27.36 3.61
CA ILE A 707 5.98 -28.02 2.29
C ILE A 707 7.46 -28.24 1.88
N PRO A 708 7.92 -29.50 1.75
CA PRO A 708 9.33 -29.81 1.66
C PRO A 708 9.88 -29.82 0.21
N ILE A 709 11.20 -29.71 0.08
CA ILE A 709 11.97 -30.21 -1.07
C ILE A 709 12.79 -31.41 -0.62
N SER A 710 13.71 -31.23 0.33
CA SER A 710 14.58 -32.30 0.81
C SER A 710 14.79 -32.25 2.32
N PRO A 711 14.51 -33.34 3.06
CA PRO A 711 14.76 -33.38 4.49
C PRO A 711 16.26 -33.27 4.85
N ARG A 712 17.17 -33.46 3.89
CA ARG A 712 18.62 -33.36 4.09
C ARG A 712 19.11 -31.92 4.12
N GLN A 713 18.48 -31.04 3.37
CA GLN A 713 18.94 -29.68 3.14
C GLN A 713 17.97 -28.62 3.69
N ASP A 714 16.68 -28.93 3.70
CA ASP A 714 15.64 -28.01 4.12
C ASP A 714 15.84 -27.55 5.56
N THR A 715 15.77 -26.25 5.74
CA THR A 715 15.75 -25.62 7.04
C THR A 715 14.91 -24.35 7.04
N VAL A 716 14.33 -24.00 8.19
CA VAL A 716 13.62 -22.73 8.39
C VAL A 716 14.55 -21.73 9.07
N GLY A 717 14.59 -20.50 8.59
CA GLY A 717 15.46 -19.48 9.16
C GLY A 717 14.84 -18.08 9.16
N PRO A 718 15.31 -17.21 10.05
CA PRO A 718 14.83 -15.83 10.12
C PRO A 718 15.41 -14.96 9.00
N ILE A 719 14.59 -14.03 8.53
CA ILE A 719 14.97 -12.93 7.64
C ILE A 719 14.55 -11.63 8.33
N CYS A 720 15.51 -10.75 8.63
CA CYS A 720 15.30 -9.54 9.45
C CYS A 720 16.17 -8.38 8.94
N ARG A 721 15.88 -7.14 9.36
CA ARG A 721 16.72 -5.99 9.01
C ARG A 721 18.08 -5.98 9.72
N THR A 722 18.14 -6.56 10.91
CA THR A 722 19.35 -6.60 11.75
C THR A 722 19.71 -8.02 12.19
N VAL A 723 20.99 -8.26 12.47
CA VAL A 723 21.49 -9.53 13.04
C VAL A 723 20.88 -9.76 14.42
N SER A 724 20.71 -8.71 15.23
CA SER A 724 20.07 -8.82 16.55
C SER A 724 18.66 -9.37 16.46
N ASP A 725 17.84 -8.84 15.54
CA ASP A 725 16.46 -9.30 15.35
C ASP A 725 16.42 -10.74 14.85
N ALA A 726 17.28 -11.08 13.87
CA ALA A 726 17.39 -12.43 13.35
C ALA A 726 17.76 -13.44 14.46
N VAL A 727 18.68 -13.06 15.36
CA VAL A 727 19.06 -13.90 16.51
C VAL A 727 17.92 -14.08 17.50
N HIS A 728 17.09 -13.04 17.75
CA HIS A 728 15.92 -13.18 18.62
C HIS A 728 14.88 -14.13 18.04
N VAL A 729 14.65 -14.05 16.73
CA VAL A 729 13.75 -14.98 16.05
C VAL A 729 14.32 -16.40 16.07
N LEU A 730 15.61 -16.59 15.74
CA LEU A 730 16.28 -17.90 15.80
C LEU A 730 16.15 -18.53 17.20
N ASN A 731 16.37 -17.72 18.25
CA ASN A 731 16.23 -18.16 19.63
C ASN A 731 14.84 -18.70 19.95
N ALA A 732 13.80 -18.10 19.38
CA ALA A 732 12.42 -18.53 19.61
C ALA A 732 12.10 -19.83 18.87
N ILE A 733 12.60 -20.00 17.64
CA ILE A 733 12.21 -21.12 16.77
C ILE A 733 13.12 -22.35 16.86
N ALA A 734 14.31 -22.24 17.47
CA ALA A 734 15.22 -23.37 17.62
C ALA A 734 14.72 -24.42 18.65
N GLY A 735 15.19 -25.65 18.47
CA GLY A 735 15.03 -26.75 19.43
C GLY A 735 14.03 -27.83 19.03
N ILE A 736 13.94 -28.82 19.91
CA ILE A 736 13.29 -30.11 19.65
C ILE A 736 11.84 -29.94 19.22
N ASP A 737 11.45 -30.75 18.24
CA ASP A 737 10.09 -31.05 17.82
C ASP A 737 9.97 -32.55 17.57
N ASN A 738 9.01 -33.20 18.22
CA ASN A 738 8.80 -34.65 18.12
C ASN A 738 8.34 -35.09 16.72
N ASN A 739 7.87 -34.16 15.88
CA ASN A 739 7.48 -34.44 14.50
C ASN A 739 8.65 -34.29 13.51
N ASP A 740 9.85 -33.95 14.00
CA ASP A 740 11.04 -33.80 13.18
C ASP A 740 12.27 -34.39 13.87
N ASN A 741 12.61 -35.61 13.47
CA ASN A 741 13.71 -36.38 14.05
C ASN A 741 15.07 -35.67 13.98
N ALA A 742 15.32 -34.81 12.99
CA ALA A 742 16.63 -34.15 12.89
C ALA A 742 16.83 -33.09 13.99
N THR A 743 15.76 -32.66 14.67
CA THR A 743 15.85 -31.72 15.79
C THR A 743 16.45 -32.32 17.05
N PHE A 744 16.39 -33.64 17.22
CA PHE A 744 16.97 -34.30 18.39
C PHE A 744 18.50 -34.23 18.37
N GLU A 745 19.12 -34.59 17.25
CA GLU A 745 20.58 -34.51 17.09
C GLU A 745 21.05 -33.06 17.13
N ALA A 746 20.39 -32.17 16.39
CA ALA A 746 20.78 -30.76 16.30
C ALA A 746 20.57 -29.99 17.63
N SER A 747 19.73 -30.49 18.55
CA SER A 747 19.54 -29.87 19.86
C SER A 747 20.83 -29.76 20.68
N GLY A 748 21.80 -30.65 20.43
CA GLY A 748 23.13 -30.61 21.06
C GLY A 748 23.94 -29.37 20.70
N TYR A 749 23.61 -28.69 19.59
CA TYR A 749 24.25 -27.44 19.18
C TYR A 749 23.66 -26.20 19.85
N ILE A 750 22.51 -26.30 20.51
CA ILE A 750 21.85 -25.14 21.12
C ILE A 750 22.62 -24.73 22.38
N PRO A 751 23.16 -23.50 22.42
CA PRO A 751 23.94 -23.05 23.56
C PRO A 751 23.05 -22.83 24.78
N LYS A 752 23.57 -23.16 25.97
CA LYS A 752 22.91 -22.83 27.25
C LYS A 752 22.71 -21.31 27.35
N GLY A 753 21.49 -20.87 27.62
CA GLY A 753 21.14 -19.44 27.65
C GLY A 753 20.76 -18.82 26.29
N GLY A 754 20.79 -19.62 25.21
CA GLY A 754 20.38 -19.21 23.87
C GLY A 754 21.40 -18.34 23.12
N TYR A 755 21.07 -17.97 21.89
CA TYR A 755 21.92 -17.28 20.94
C TYR A 755 22.16 -15.80 21.21
N GLY A 756 21.27 -15.13 21.97
CA GLY A 756 21.40 -13.69 22.26
C GLY A 756 22.71 -13.29 22.94
N GLN A 757 23.36 -14.21 23.68
CA GLN A 757 24.66 -13.96 24.34
C GLN A 757 25.84 -13.78 23.36
N PHE A 758 25.65 -14.11 22.08
CA PHE A 758 26.67 -14.04 21.04
C PHE A 758 26.58 -12.72 20.23
N LEU A 759 25.64 -11.83 20.55
CA LEU A 759 25.57 -10.47 19.99
C LEU A 759 26.66 -9.58 20.60
N LYS A 760 27.91 -9.76 20.14
CA LYS A 760 29.10 -9.04 20.63
C LYS A 760 29.60 -8.05 19.58
N VAL A 761 29.61 -6.76 19.92
CA VAL A 761 30.13 -5.69 19.02
C VAL A 761 31.58 -5.96 18.61
N ASN A 762 32.39 -6.52 19.52
CA ASN A 762 33.78 -6.93 19.26
C ASN A 762 33.90 -8.41 18.82
N GLY A 763 32.84 -8.99 18.25
CA GLY A 763 32.74 -10.41 17.94
C GLY A 763 33.78 -10.92 16.93
N LEU A 764 34.33 -10.02 16.10
CA LEU A 764 35.41 -10.31 15.14
C LEU A 764 36.79 -10.53 15.79
N LYS A 765 37.01 -10.04 17.02
CA LYS A 765 38.33 -10.11 17.67
C LYS A 765 38.75 -11.57 17.87
N GLY A 766 39.91 -11.92 17.30
CA GLY A 766 40.51 -13.25 17.39
C GLY A 766 39.86 -14.31 16.50
N LYS A 767 38.88 -13.94 15.66
CA LYS A 767 38.24 -14.88 14.73
C LYS A 767 39.13 -15.16 13.54
N ARG A 768 39.18 -16.42 13.09
CA ARG A 768 39.94 -16.85 11.91
C ARG A 768 38.99 -17.05 10.74
N LEU A 769 39.07 -16.20 9.73
CA LEU A 769 38.15 -16.19 8.60
C LEU A 769 38.88 -16.61 7.32
N GLY A 770 38.36 -17.61 6.61
CA GLY A 770 38.91 -18.08 5.35
C GLY A 770 38.38 -17.32 4.16
N ILE A 771 39.21 -17.11 3.14
CA ILE A 771 38.83 -16.53 1.85
C ILE A 771 39.25 -17.49 0.74
N VAL A 772 38.27 -17.94 -0.03
CA VAL A 772 38.46 -18.76 -1.23
C VAL A 772 38.18 -17.87 -2.43
N ARG A 773 39.24 -17.36 -3.07
CA ARG A 773 39.12 -16.35 -4.13
C ARG A 773 38.47 -16.90 -5.40
N ASN A 774 38.95 -18.04 -5.88
CA ASN A 774 38.36 -18.74 -7.02
C ASN A 774 37.44 -19.86 -6.49
N PRO A 775 36.14 -19.92 -6.87
CA PRO A 775 35.46 -19.06 -7.85
C PRO A 775 34.76 -17.82 -7.25
N PHE A 776 34.69 -17.68 -5.93
CA PHE A 776 33.70 -16.79 -5.30
C PHE A 776 33.95 -15.29 -5.49
N PHE A 777 35.19 -14.83 -5.63
CA PHE A 777 35.54 -13.41 -5.78
C PHE A 777 36.00 -13.06 -7.20
N ASN A 778 35.67 -13.90 -8.19
CA ASN A 778 35.95 -13.59 -9.58
C ASN A 778 34.83 -12.73 -10.19
N PHE A 779 34.85 -11.43 -9.93
CA PHE A 779 33.85 -10.49 -10.44
C PHE A 779 34.11 -10.02 -11.89
N GLY A 780 35.04 -10.65 -12.61
CA GLY A 780 35.46 -10.21 -13.95
C GLY A 780 35.95 -8.75 -13.94
N ASN A 781 35.42 -7.94 -14.86
CA ASN A 781 35.80 -6.53 -15.00
C ASN A 781 35.10 -5.58 -14.00
N ASN A 782 34.32 -6.09 -13.04
CA ASN A 782 33.65 -5.26 -12.05
C ASN A 782 34.63 -4.79 -10.96
N THR A 783 35.35 -3.70 -11.25
CA THR A 783 36.34 -3.10 -10.36
C THR A 783 35.71 -2.59 -9.06
N PHE A 784 34.45 -2.15 -9.09
CA PHE A 784 33.73 -1.65 -7.92
C PHE A 784 33.50 -2.74 -6.86
N LEU A 785 33.00 -3.92 -7.26
CA LEU A 785 32.81 -5.04 -6.32
C LEU A 785 34.16 -5.53 -5.77
N ASN A 786 35.18 -5.63 -6.61
CA ASN A 786 36.54 -5.99 -6.17
C ASN A 786 37.03 -5.04 -5.07
N GLN A 787 36.99 -3.73 -5.32
CA GLN A 787 37.41 -2.72 -4.34
C GLN A 787 36.58 -2.75 -3.07
N THR A 788 35.27 -2.94 -3.19
CA THR A 788 34.36 -2.99 -2.03
C THR A 788 34.68 -4.18 -1.12
N PHE A 789 34.92 -5.36 -1.68
CA PHE A 789 35.28 -6.53 -0.86
C PHE A 789 36.68 -6.44 -0.25
N GLU A 790 37.65 -5.81 -0.92
CA GLU A 790 38.94 -5.50 -0.28
C GLU A 790 38.77 -4.57 0.92
N GLN A 791 37.92 -3.55 0.83
CA GLN A 791 37.59 -2.67 1.97
C GLN A 791 36.90 -3.44 3.11
N HIS A 792 36.05 -4.41 2.79
CA HIS A 792 35.45 -5.28 3.79
C HIS A 792 36.49 -6.17 4.47
N PHE A 793 37.46 -6.70 3.73
CA PHE A 793 38.57 -7.46 4.31
C PHE A 793 39.41 -6.59 5.23
N ASP A 794 39.71 -5.35 4.85
CA ASP A 794 40.41 -4.41 5.72
C ASP A 794 39.61 -4.11 6.99
N THR A 795 38.30 -3.93 6.88
CA THR A 795 37.42 -3.76 8.04
C THR A 795 37.47 -4.98 8.97
N LEU A 796 37.39 -6.20 8.42
CA LEU A 796 37.49 -7.44 9.20
C LEU A 796 38.83 -7.52 9.95
N ARG A 797 39.95 -7.19 9.28
CA ARG A 797 41.29 -7.14 9.90
C ARG A 797 41.37 -6.09 11.00
N GLN A 798 40.91 -4.87 10.74
CA GLN A 798 40.91 -3.76 11.71
C GLN A 798 40.08 -4.08 12.95
N ARG A 799 39.00 -4.85 12.82
CA ARG A 799 38.19 -5.32 13.95
C ARG A 799 38.76 -6.57 14.65
N GLY A 800 39.95 -6.99 14.25
CA GLY A 800 40.74 -8.01 14.94
C GLY A 800 40.53 -9.44 14.44
N ALA A 801 39.90 -9.64 13.27
CA ALA A 801 39.85 -10.95 12.64
C ALA A 801 41.15 -11.25 11.88
N LEU A 802 41.61 -12.49 11.94
CA LEU A 802 42.69 -13.01 11.12
C LEU A 802 42.10 -13.56 9.81
N LEU A 803 42.47 -12.98 8.68
CA LEU A 803 42.05 -13.46 7.36
C LEU A 803 43.11 -14.43 6.80
N VAL A 804 42.66 -15.64 6.43
CA VAL A 804 43.47 -16.65 5.75
C VAL A 804 43.02 -16.68 4.29
N ASP A 805 43.82 -16.08 3.42
CA ASP A 805 43.49 -15.87 2.01
C ASP A 805 44.07 -16.97 1.10
N HIS A 806 43.62 -16.99 -0.16
CA HIS A 806 44.03 -17.94 -1.21
C HIS A 806 43.81 -19.40 -0.82
N LEU A 807 42.74 -19.67 -0.08
CA LEU A 807 42.32 -21.03 0.21
C LEU A 807 41.59 -21.63 -0.99
N GLU A 808 41.57 -22.97 -1.04
CA GLU A 808 40.88 -23.74 -2.06
C GLU A 808 39.99 -24.81 -1.42
N ILE A 809 38.75 -24.92 -1.89
CA ILE A 809 37.88 -26.06 -1.55
C ILE A 809 38.15 -27.15 -2.58
N ALA A 810 38.58 -28.32 -2.11
CA ALA A 810 38.79 -29.47 -3.00
C ALA A 810 37.49 -29.83 -3.72
N ASN A 811 37.57 -30.06 -5.04
CA ASN A 811 36.43 -30.38 -5.92
C ASN A 811 35.36 -29.26 -6.01
N ILE A 812 35.71 -27.99 -5.76
CA ILE A 812 34.73 -26.89 -5.76
C ILE A 812 33.91 -26.79 -7.06
N GLY A 813 34.52 -27.00 -8.23
CA GLY A 813 33.79 -26.99 -9.50
C GLY A 813 32.72 -28.08 -9.59
N MET A 814 32.95 -29.25 -8.99
CA MET A 814 31.96 -30.32 -8.91
C MET A 814 30.89 -30.02 -7.85
N ILE A 815 31.24 -29.34 -6.76
CA ILE A 815 30.29 -28.97 -5.70
C ILE A 815 29.27 -27.94 -6.20
N LEU A 816 29.73 -26.95 -6.99
CA LEU A 816 28.88 -25.88 -7.52
C LEU A 816 28.10 -26.30 -8.77
N ASP A 817 28.40 -27.46 -9.35
CA ASP A 817 27.64 -28.03 -10.46
C ASP A 817 26.58 -28.99 -9.90
N TYR A 818 25.33 -28.53 -9.93
CA TYR A 818 24.14 -29.21 -9.43
C TYR A 818 23.97 -30.65 -9.95
N LYS A 819 24.49 -30.96 -11.16
CA LYS A 819 24.41 -32.29 -11.77
C LYS A 819 25.61 -33.15 -11.41
N LEU A 820 26.83 -32.60 -11.53
CA LEU A 820 28.05 -33.34 -11.25
C LEU A 820 28.21 -33.67 -9.76
N SER A 821 27.69 -32.84 -8.86
CA SER A 821 27.63 -33.13 -7.43
C SER A 821 26.73 -34.34 -7.12
N GLY A 822 25.74 -34.60 -7.97
CA GLY A 822 24.65 -35.55 -7.73
C GLY A 822 23.46 -34.94 -6.96
N GLU A 823 23.49 -33.64 -6.67
CA GLU A 823 22.44 -32.95 -5.92
C GLU A 823 21.09 -33.02 -6.64
N GLU A 824 21.05 -32.77 -7.96
CA GLU A 824 19.84 -32.92 -8.78
C GLU A 824 19.20 -34.29 -8.62
N THR A 825 20.01 -35.35 -8.75
CA THR A 825 19.54 -36.75 -8.66
C THR A 825 18.96 -37.03 -7.28
N ALA A 826 19.61 -36.56 -6.22
CA ALA A 826 19.13 -36.75 -4.85
C ALA A 826 17.83 -35.97 -4.59
N LEU A 827 17.79 -34.69 -4.97
CA LEU A 827 16.65 -33.80 -4.70
C LEU A 827 15.40 -34.20 -5.46
N LEU A 828 15.49 -34.64 -6.72
CA LEU A 828 14.33 -35.10 -7.48
C LEU A 828 13.63 -36.29 -6.79
N ALA A 829 14.40 -37.26 -6.30
CA ALA A 829 13.86 -38.42 -5.61
C ALA A 829 13.34 -38.08 -4.20
N GLU A 830 14.11 -37.30 -3.42
CA GLU A 830 13.71 -36.87 -2.08
C GLU A 830 12.46 -35.96 -2.12
N PHE A 831 12.31 -35.13 -3.14
CA PHE A 831 11.16 -34.24 -3.33
C PHE A 831 9.87 -35.01 -3.55
N LYS A 832 9.85 -35.98 -4.48
CA LYS A 832 8.66 -36.83 -4.69
C LYS A 832 8.22 -37.52 -3.40
N ILE A 833 9.17 -38.14 -2.70
CA ILE A 833 8.89 -38.87 -1.45
C ILE A 833 8.32 -37.92 -0.39
N SER A 834 8.99 -36.79 -0.18
CA SER A 834 8.67 -35.86 0.91
C SER A 834 7.38 -35.09 0.64
N LEU A 835 7.17 -34.65 -0.61
CA LEU A 835 5.95 -33.95 -1.00
C LEU A 835 4.73 -34.88 -0.88
N ASN A 836 4.83 -36.11 -1.39
CA ASN A 836 3.72 -37.08 -1.27
C ASN A 836 3.41 -37.40 0.21
N ALA A 837 4.43 -37.51 1.07
CA ALA A 837 4.21 -37.68 2.50
C ALA A 837 3.47 -36.47 3.12
N TYR A 838 3.90 -35.25 2.81
CA TYR A 838 3.25 -34.02 3.27
C TYR A 838 1.79 -33.91 2.80
N LEU A 839 1.52 -34.14 1.52
CA LEU A 839 0.17 -34.03 0.93
C LEU A 839 -0.80 -35.06 1.51
N ASN A 840 -0.30 -36.25 1.88
CA ASN A 840 -1.09 -37.28 2.54
C ASN A 840 -1.47 -36.92 3.99
N GLU A 841 -0.67 -36.08 4.68
CA GLU A 841 -1.00 -35.60 6.03
C GLU A 841 -2.07 -34.50 6.05
N LEU A 842 -2.36 -33.85 4.92
CA LEU A 842 -3.38 -32.79 4.86
C LEU A 842 -4.75 -33.35 5.26
N VAL A 843 -5.53 -32.59 6.01
CA VAL A 843 -6.88 -33.01 6.42
C VAL A 843 -7.78 -33.05 5.19
N SER A 844 -7.74 -31.98 4.40
CA SER A 844 -8.44 -31.85 3.12
C SER A 844 -7.52 -31.16 2.12
N SER A 845 -7.54 -31.56 0.86
CA SER A 845 -6.73 -30.95 -0.20
C SER A 845 -7.29 -31.36 -1.57
N PRO A 846 -7.25 -30.47 -2.59
CA PRO A 846 -7.55 -30.81 -3.98
C PRO A 846 -6.58 -31.84 -4.57
N VAL A 847 -5.36 -31.94 -4.03
CA VAL A 847 -4.27 -32.80 -4.50
C VAL A 847 -3.70 -33.62 -3.35
N ARG A 848 -3.36 -34.89 -3.60
CA ARG A 848 -2.81 -35.80 -2.58
C ARG A 848 -1.43 -36.35 -2.95
N THR A 849 -1.02 -36.18 -4.20
CA THR A 849 0.25 -36.64 -4.73
C THR A 849 0.84 -35.62 -5.71
N MET A 850 2.12 -35.74 -6.00
CA MET A 850 2.81 -34.99 -7.06
C MET A 850 2.14 -35.21 -8.43
N ALA A 851 1.71 -36.44 -8.73
CA ALA A 851 0.94 -36.74 -9.93
C ALA A 851 -0.37 -35.93 -10.01
N ASP A 852 -1.08 -35.75 -8.89
CA ASP A 852 -2.28 -34.90 -8.83
C ASP A 852 -1.93 -33.43 -9.08
N VAL A 853 -0.81 -32.93 -8.54
CA VAL A 853 -0.34 -31.55 -8.79
C VAL A 853 -0.05 -31.34 -10.28
N ILE A 854 0.68 -32.27 -10.92
CA ILE A 854 0.95 -32.23 -12.36
C ILE A 854 -0.35 -32.25 -13.16
N ALA A 855 -1.29 -33.12 -12.79
CA ALA A 855 -2.59 -33.21 -13.44
C ALA A 855 -3.43 -31.93 -13.26
N PHE A 856 -3.42 -31.33 -12.07
CA PHE A 856 -4.06 -30.04 -11.80
C PHE A 856 -3.49 -28.94 -12.69
N ASN A 857 -2.16 -28.85 -12.75
CA ASN A 857 -1.46 -27.87 -13.57
C ASN A 857 -1.82 -28.00 -15.06
N ASN A 858 -1.81 -29.23 -15.59
CA ASN A 858 -2.19 -29.52 -16.97
C ASN A 858 -3.66 -29.20 -17.27
N LYS A 859 -4.54 -29.37 -16.29
CA LYS A 859 -5.97 -29.03 -16.41
C LYS A 859 -6.23 -27.52 -16.32
N ASN A 860 -5.33 -26.76 -15.69
CA ASN A 860 -5.47 -25.32 -15.46
C ASN A 860 -4.27 -24.53 -16.03
N PRO A 861 -3.97 -24.64 -17.34
CA PRO A 861 -2.74 -24.12 -17.93
C PRO A 861 -2.66 -22.57 -17.93
N GLU A 862 -3.80 -21.89 -17.92
CA GLU A 862 -3.88 -20.43 -17.80
C GLU A 862 -3.65 -19.95 -16.36
N LEU A 863 -4.15 -20.71 -15.38
CA LEU A 863 -4.05 -20.35 -13.97
C LEU A 863 -2.62 -20.54 -13.45
N GLU A 864 -1.98 -21.66 -13.80
CA GLU A 864 -0.62 -22.02 -13.36
C GLU A 864 0.48 -21.58 -14.35
N LEU A 865 0.09 -20.90 -15.44
CA LEU A 865 0.94 -20.45 -16.54
C LEU A 865 1.83 -21.54 -17.17
N ILE A 866 1.34 -22.78 -17.26
CA ILE A 866 2.12 -23.93 -17.77
C ILE A 866 2.66 -23.73 -19.19
N ASN A 867 1.95 -22.98 -20.03
CA ASN A 867 2.39 -22.68 -21.39
C ASN A 867 3.56 -21.67 -21.45
N LYS A 868 3.83 -20.92 -20.38
CA LYS A 868 4.89 -19.92 -20.30
C LYS A 868 6.04 -20.35 -19.39
N ILE A 869 5.71 -21.03 -18.30
CA ILE A 869 6.64 -21.51 -17.27
C ILE A 869 6.33 -22.98 -17.07
N ASP A 870 7.23 -23.86 -17.52
CA ASP A 870 7.00 -25.31 -17.49
C ASP A 870 7.06 -25.93 -16.07
N GLN A 871 7.04 -27.26 -16.03
CA GLN A 871 7.12 -28.07 -14.81
C GLN A 871 8.06 -29.28 -14.97
N ASP A 872 9.21 -29.08 -15.63
CA ASP A 872 10.17 -30.15 -15.96
C ASP A 872 10.76 -30.89 -14.74
N HIS A 873 11.03 -30.18 -13.64
CA HIS A 873 11.45 -30.79 -12.38
C HIS A 873 10.36 -31.65 -11.78
N PHE A 874 9.08 -31.27 -11.88
CA PHE A 874 7.97 -32.10 -11.40
C PHE A 874 7.87 -33.39 -12.20
N LEU A 875 7.96 -33.31 -13.53
CA LEU A 875 7.94 -34.50 -14.40
C LEU A 875 9.13 -35.42 -14.11
N SER A 876 10.31 -34.85 -13.89
CA SER A 876 11.53 -35.60 -13.58
C SER A 876 11.47 -36.24 -12.19
N ALA A 877 10.96 -35.51 -11.20
CA ALA A 877 10.76 -36.02 -9.84
C ALA A 877 9.71 -37.14 -9.83
N GLU A 878 8.58 -36.97 -10.53
CA GLU A 878 7.54 -37.99 -10.62
C GLU A 878 8.04 -39.26 -11.35
N ALA A 879 8.98 -39.14 -12.28
CA ALA A 879 9.59 -40.31 -12.94
C ALA A 879 10.51 -41.12 -12.01
N THR A 880 10.88 -40.61 -10.84
CA THR A 880 11.71 -41.36 -9.88
C THR A 880 10.93 -42.51 -9.24
N THR A 881 11.65 -43.60 -8.95
CA THR A 881 11.11 -44.81 -8.29
C THR A 881 11.54 -44.92 -6.83
N GLY A 882 12.02 -43.81 -6.25
CA GLY A 882 12.55 -43.71 -4.88
C GLY A 882 14.07 -43.74 -4.83
N ILE A 883 14.63 -44.11 -3.67
CA ILE A 883 16.08 -44.08 -3.43
C ILE A 883 16.74 -45.39 -3.90
N GLY A 884 17.05 -45.43 -5.20
CA GLY A 884 17.71 -46.53 -5.89
C GLY A 884 19.24 -46.47 -5.86
N LYS A 885 19.89 -47.14 -6.81
CA LYS A 885 21.36 -47.23 -6.88
C LYS A 885 21.98 -45.87 -7.23
N ALA A 886 21.39 -45.15 -8.18
CA ALA A 886 21.91 -43.85 -8.64
C ALA A 886 21.78 -42.79 -7.54
N GLU A 887 20.62 -42.75 -6.89
CA GLU A 887 20.33 -41.82 -5.79
C GLU A 887 21.23 -42.11 -4.59
N LYS A 888 21.43 -43.39 -4.22
CA LYS A 888 22.41 -43.75 -3.16
C LYS A 888 23.84 -43.33 -3.51
N ALA A 889 24.25 -43.49 -4.77
CA ALA A 889 25.57 -43.07 -5.21
C ALA A 889 25.72 -41.54 -5.16
N ALA A 890 24.69 -40.80 -5.60
CA ALA A 890 24.62 -39.35 -5.48
C ALA A 890 24.73 -38.90 -4.01
N LEU A 891 23.94 -39.49 -3.12
CA LEU A 891 23.98 -39.21 -1.67
C LEU A 891 25.36 -39.45 -1.05
N LEU A 892 26.02 -40.54 -1.41
CA LEU A 892 27.39 -40.84 -0.98
C LEU A 892 28.39 -39.82 -1.55
N ASN A 893 28.20 -39.37 -2.79
CA ASN A 893 29.05 -38.37 -3.42
C ASN A 893 28.92 -37.01 -2.73
N LEU A 894 27.69 -36.57 -2.43
CA LEU A 894 27.42 -35.34 -1.67
C LEU A 894 28.10 -35.35 -0.29
N ALA A 895 27.99 -36.46 0.44
CA ALA A 895 28.67 -36.63 1.73
C ALA A 895 30.20 -36.61 1.59
N ARG A 896 30.74 -37.26 0.55
CA ARG A 896 32.17 -37.26 0.24
C ARG A 896 32.67 -35.85 -0.10
N LEU A 897 31.96 -35.11 -0.95
CA LEU A 897 32.31 -33.75 -1.36
C LEU A 897 32.29 -32.77 -0.17
N SER A 898 31.33 -32.89 0.73
CA SER A 898 31.28 -32.09 1.96
C SER A 898 32.48 -32.36 2.87
N ARG A 899 32.72 -33.64 3.19
CA ARG A 899 33.80 -34.08 4.08
C ARG A 899 35.17 -33.73 3.53
N ASP A 900 35.44 -34.09 2.27
CA ASP A 900 36.77 -33.98 1.67
C ASP A 900 37.06 -32.56 1.15
N GLY A 901 36.01 -31.75 0.93
CA GLY A 901 36.06 -30.35 0.51
C GLY A 901 35.98 -29.37 1.69
N PHE A 902 34.77 -28.90 1.99
CA PHE A 902 34.56 -27.79 2.93
C PHE A 902 34.92 -28.12 4.38
N GLU A 903 34.54 -29.31 4.89
CA GLU A 903 34.86 -29.70 6.27
C GLU A 903 36.37 -29.79 6.50
N LYS A 904 37.07 -30.43 5.56
CA LYS A 904 38.53 -30.55 5.58
C LYS A 904 39.20 -29.18 5.51
N LEU A 905 38.72 -28.28 4.64
CA LEU A 905 39.24 -26.91 4.56
C LEU A 905 39.11 -26.18 5.89
N MET A 906 37.91 -26.18 6.47
CA MET A 906 37.60 -25.50 7.73
C MET A 906 38.46 -26.05 8.88
N THR A 907 38.56 -27.39 8.98
CA THR A 907 39.28 -28.07 10.07
C THR A 907 40.80 -27.88 9.96
N ASN A 908 41.38 -28.12 8.78
CA ASN A 908 42.84 -28.04 8.59
C ASN A 908 43.38 -26.64 8.84
N ASN A 909 42.62 -25.61 8.45
CA ASN A 909 43.02 -24.22 8.60
C ASN A 909 42.56 -23.58 9.92
N LYS A 910 41.84 -24.35 10.76
CA LYS A 910 41.25 -23.91 12.04
C LYS A 910 40.43 -22.63 11.87
N LEU A 911 39.51 -22.65 10.90
CA LEU A 911 38.67 -21.50 10.56
C LEU A 911 37.43 -21.47 11.45
N ASP A 912 37.00 -20.28 11.80
CA ASP A 912 35.72 -20.03 12.45
C ASP A 912 34.60 -19.82 11.42
N ALA A 913 34.91 -19.21 10.27
CA ALA A 913 33.99 -19.07 9.14
C ALA A 913 34.73 -18.93 7.80
N LEU A 914 34.05 -19.28 6.71
CA LEU A 914 34.40 -18.88 5.35
C LEU A 914 33.63 -17.59 5.00
N VAL A 915 34.32 -16.66 4.34
CA VAL A 915 33.75 -15.39 3.86
C VAL A 915 33.56 -15.46 2.36
N THR A 916 32.34 -15.19 1.87
CA THR A 916 32.03 -15.16 0.44
C THR A 916 31.11 -13.98 0.09
N PRO A 917 31.14 -13.47 -1.14
CA PRO A 917 30.22 -12.43 -1.56
C PRO A 917 28.84 -13.04 -1.86
N SER A 918 27.80 -12.26 -1.56
CA SER A 918 26.40 -12.60 -1.82
C SER A 918 26.04 -14.00 -1.29
N TYR A 919 25.43 -14.84 -2.12
CA TYR A 919 25.03 -16.21 -1.79
C TYR A 919 25.93 -17.27 -2.41
N TYR A 920 27.07 -16.94 -3.01
CA TYR A 920 27.80 -17.86 -3.91
C TYR A 920 28.30 -19.15 -3.24
N VAL A 921 28.35 -19.20 -1.90
CA VAL A 921 28.69 -20.40 -1.12
C VAL A 921 27.50 -21.34 -0.90
N SER A 922 26.30 -21.01 -1.39
CA SER A 922 25.06 -21.66 -0.99
C SER A 922 25.08 -23.18 -1.16
N SER A 923 25.50 -23.70 -2.31
CA SER A 923 25.56 -25.14 -2.56
C SER A 923 26.56 -25.87 -1.64
N VAL A 924 27.67 -25.21 -1.27
CA VAL A 924 28.60 -25.73 -0.27
C VAL A 924 27.91 -25.90 1.08
N LEU A 925 27.09 -24.92 1.49
CA LEU A 925 26.37 -24.96 2.76
C LEU A 925 25.13 -25.88 2.73
N ALA A 926 24.46 -25.98 1.58
CA ALA A 926 23.29 -26.80 1.36
C ALA A 926 23.62 -28.29 1.46
N ILE A 927 24.59 -28.76 0.66
CA ILE A 927 24.98 -30.18 0.55
C ILE A 927 25.41 -30.75 1.92
N GLY A 928 26.15 -29.97 2.70
CA GLY A 928 26.59 -30.37 4.03
C GLY A 928 25.59 -30.10 5.16
N GLY A 929 24.49 -29.40 4.91
CA GLY A 929 23.53 -28.98 5.93
C GLY A 929 24.13 -28.01 6.97
N PHE A 930 25.06 -27.17 6.52
CA PHE A 930 25.85 -26.24 7.33
C PHE A 930 25.15 -24.89 7.53
N PRO A 931 25.42 -24.13 8.61
CA PRO A 931 24.85 -22.81 8.80
C PRO A 931 25.55 -21.72 7.98
N GLY A 932 24.80 -20.67 7.66
CA GLY A 932 25.30 -19.46 7.00
C GLY A 932 24.52 -18.21 7.43
N VAL A 933 25.21 -17.06 7.50
CA VAL A 933 24.60 -15.76 7.80
C VAL A 933 24.96 -14.77 6.71
N SER A 934 23.95 -14.28 5.99
CA SER A 934 24.07 -13.19 5.01
C SER A 934 23.78 -11.87 5.69
N VAL A 935 24.66 -10.89 5.51
CA VAL A 935 24.55 -9.52 6.06
C VAL A 935 24.74 -8.51 4.93
N PRO A 936 24.02 -7.36 4.91
CA PRO A 936 24.21 -6.32 3.90
C PRO A 936 25.67 -5.87 3.77
N ALA A 937 26.19 -5.81 2.53
CA ALA A 937 27.59 -5.48 2.23
C ALA A 937 27.75 -4.34 1.22
N GLY A 938 26.70 -3.96 0.48
CA GLY A 938 26.72 -2.76 -0.34
C GLY A 938 25.58 -2.72 -1.34
N TYR A 939 25.71 -1.77 -2.27
CA TYR A 939 24.82 -1.56 -3.39
C TYR A 939 25.70 -1.39 -4.62
N ASP A 940 25.37 -2.06 -5.72
CA ASP A 940 26.12 -1.90 -6.96
C ASP A 940 25.85 -0.54 -7.62
N THR A 941 26.51 -0.27 -8.75
CA THR A 941 26.39 1.00 -9.48
C THR A 941 24.98 1.26 -10.02
N THR A 942 24.09 0.27 -10.02
CA THR A 942 22.69 0.37 -10.43
C THR A 942 21.72 0.39 -9.24
N GLY A 943 22.24 0.35 -8.01
CA GLY A 943 21.45 0.37 -6.79
C GLY A 943 20.97 -1.01 -6.32
N VAL A 944 21.37 -2.11 -6.99
CA VAL A 944 21.02 -3.47 -6.53
C VAL A 944 21.84 -3.80 -5.29
N PRO A 945 21.19 -4.20 -4.18
CA PRO A 945 21.92 -4.62 -2.99
C PRO A 945 22.71 -5.91 -3.20
N PHE A 946 23.83 -6.02 -2.50
CA PHE A 946 24.55 -7.28 -2.31
C PHE A 946 25.01 -7.45 -0.87
N GLY A 947 25.05 -8.70 -0.42
CA GLY A 947 25.47 -9.10 0.92
C GLY A 947 26.88 -9.69 0.97
N ILE A 948 27.33 -9.97 2.19
CA ILE A 948 28.48 -10.80 2.55
C ILE A 948 27.95 -11.98 3.36
N CYS A 949 28.38 -13.19 3.01
CA CYS A 949 27.96 -14.40 3.70
C CYS A 949 29.12 -14.97 4.52
N PHE A 950 28.81 -15.33 5.77
CA PHE A 950 29.68 -16.06 6.68
C PHE A 950 29.14 -17.48 6.85
N GLY A 951 29.84 -18.47 6.29
CA GLY A 951 29.50 -19.89 6.37
C GLY A 951 30.39 -20.65 7.36
N GLY A 952 29.85 -21.62 8.09
CA GLY A 952 30.61 -22.40 9.08
C GLY A 952 30.22 -23.86 9.11
N LEU A 953 30.83 -24.66 10.00
CA LEU A 953 30.44 -26.07 10.19
C LEU A 953 29.15 -26.19 11.01
N LYS A 954 28.55 -27.39 11.06
CA LYS A 954 27.35 -27.65 11.87
C LYS A 954 27.57 -27.22 13.34
N GLY A 955 26.60 -26.51 13.89
CA GLY A 955 26.66 -25.99 15.26
C GLY A 955 27.51 -24.74 15.47
N SER A 956 28.01 -24.12 14.39
CA SER A 956 28.83 -22.91 14.47
C SER A 956 28.03 -21.61 14.53
N GLU A 957 26.69 -21.65 14.60
CA GLU A 957 25.81 -20.49 14.73
C GLU A 957 26.29 -19.49 15.80
N PRO A 958 26.73 -19.90 17.01
CA PRO A 958 27.27 -18.96 17.98
C PRO A 958 28.43 -18.11 17.46
N LYS A 959 29.38 -18.74 16.74
CA LYS A 959 30.54 -18.03 16.17
C LYS A 959 30.12 -17.17 14.98
N LEU A 960 29.24 -17.69 14.11
CA LEU A 960 28.74 -16.95 12.96
C LEU A 960 27.95 -15.71 13.38
N ILE A 961 27.17 -15.78 14.46
CA ILE A 961 26.46 -14.64 15.05
C ILE A 961 27.45 -13.59 15.57
N GLU A 962 28.50 -13.99 16.31
CA GLU A 962 29.53 -13.05 16.75
C GLU A 962 30.22 -12.33 15.57
N ILE A 963 30.54 -13.08 14.52
CA ILE A 963 31.19 -12.55 13.30
C ILE A 963 30.25 -11.60 12.57
N ALA A 964 29.03 -12.04 12.25
CA ALA A 964 28.04 -11.28 11.51
C ALA A 964 27.63 -10.00 12.24
N TYR A 965 27.36 -10.08 13.56
CA TYR A 965 27.03 -8.91 14.36
C TYR A 965 28.22 -7.96 14.50
N GLY A 966 29.44 -8.48 14.70
CA GLY A 966 30.64 -7.65 14.71
C GLY A 966 30.87 -6.90 13.39
N PHE A 967 30.61 -7.56 12.25
CA PHE A 967 30.68 -6.93 10.93
C PHE A 967 29.57 -5.89 10.72
N GLU A 968 28.31 -6.23 11.01
CA GLU A 968 27.16 -5.32 10.91
C GLU A 968 27.39 -4.05 11.74
N GLN A 969 27.82 -4.19 12.99
CA GLN A 969 28.03 -3.04 13.88
C GLN A 969 29.24 -2.19 13.46
N ALA A 970 30.23 -2.80 12.81
CA ALA A 970 31.40 -2.09 12.30
C ALA A 970 31.09 -1.25 11.04
N THR A 971 30.08 -1.64 10.25
CA THR A 971 29.85 -1.08 8.91
C THR A 971 28.51 -0.36 8.74
N LYS A 972 27.44 -0.86 9.37
CA LYS A 972 26.06 -0.32 9.31
C LYS A 972 25.60 0.00 7.88
N ILE A 973 25.84 -0.93 6.96
CA ILE A 973 25.69 -0.70 5.50
C ILE A 973 24.24 -0.55 5.06
N ARG A 974 23.31 -1.29 5.70
CA ARG A 974 21.90 -1.28 5.31
C ARG A 974 21.35 0.14 5.29
N ARG A 975 20.64 0.47 4.22
CA ARG A 975 19.81 1.66 4.06
C ARG A 975 18.41 1.21 3.65
N PRO A 976 17.33 1.84 4.13
CA PRO A 976 15.98 1.52 3.68
C PRO A 976 15.82 1.78 2.18
N PRO A 977 14.96 1.02 1.47
CA PRO A 977 14.66 1.27 0.07
C PRO A 977 13.99 2.63 -0.14
N LEU A 978 14.24 3.23 -1.31
CA LEU A 978 13.70 4.54 -1.69
C LEU A 978 12.36 4.46 -2.41
N ILE A 979 11.78 3.27 -2.62
CA ILE A 979 10.49 3.13 -3.31
C ILE A 979 9.43 3.93 -2.55
N VAL A 980 9.12 5.07 -3.18
CA VAL A 980 8.13 6.12 -2.92
C VAL A 980 7.67 6.13 -1.47
N SER A 981 8.28 6.97 -0.64
CA SER A 981 8.14 6.95 0.82
C SER A 981 7.76 8.29 1.39
#